data_AF-A0A2N2NJ94-F1
#
_entry.id   AF-A0A2N2NJ94-F1
#
_cell.length_a   1.000
_cell.length_b   1.000
_cell.length_c   1.000
_cell.angle_alpha   90.00
_cell.angle_beta   90.00
_cell.angle_gamma   90.00
#
_symmetry.space_group_name_H-M   'P 1'
#
loop_
_entity.id
_entity.type
_entity.pdbx_description
1 polymer ?
#
loop_
_entity_poly.entity_id
_entity_poly.type
_entity_poly.pdbx_seq_one_letter_code
_entity_poly.pdbx_strand_id
1 'polypeptide(L)'
;MLASEGFIKGGCGACHVIPGIKNATGTIGPDLSEIGQTARQQLTGTEYKGKAENIVEYLQEALFDPNAQISSDCPGGTCAAGLMPSYANSNLSEAEIDAMINFMARLPGLELTAPIVTEEPSEVVETGLVDEDMDWAKQVYFERCAGCHGTLRKGATGPALTPDLMQPKGTLALAAIIFNGTPRGMPDWGNQGFMTKEETEIMAEYLQIEPPQPPEMSLDQMLASWKLLVPTEDRPTEPQTERNWENYMAVTLRDAGQVAIVDADTYEVVAHVDTGYAVHISRMSATGRYVYTIGRDGKLALVDLWTEIPTKVAEAQLCYDARSVEVSKYSGELGDFTDKLAIVGCYWPPHFVILDGETLEPFKIVSTRSYTYDTEEYHPEPRVAAIVASHFKPEWIVNVKETGQVWLVDYMDPINPTIKMIEAERFLHDGGWDASKRYFMVAANNMNKIAVIDALEGNLEALVDTAGIPHPGRGANWVDPEFGPVWSSSHLGEGIITSIGTDPENYPENAWRVVRTTELPGSGSLFIKTHPKSPWIWVDMTLHPDPATSRTICVIAKENPDEVYKCWEASSYGRATHFEYNMQGTEIWVSIWGNADIPGEVGEIVVYDDKTLEEVARIPNLVTPTGKFNVYNTIYDIY
;
A
#
# COMPACT_ATOMS: atom_id res chain seq x y z
N MET A 1 -6.83 -0.05 41.96
CA MET A 1 -6.53 -1.46 41.64
C MET A 1 -7.67 -2.04 40.82
N LEU A 2 -8.84 -2.34 41.40
CA LEU A 2 -9.98 -2.92 40.67
C LEU A 2 -10.45 -2.14 39.43
N ALA A 3 -10.48 -0.80 39.49
CA ALA A 3 -10.79 0.02 38.30
C ALA A 3 -9.75 -0.15 37.17
N SER A 4 -8.46 -0.25 37.53
CA SER A 4 -7.38 -0.43 36.57
C SER A 4 -7.44 -1.80 35.90
N GLU A 5 -7.75 -2.85 36.67
CA GLU A 5 -8.00 -4.19 36.12
C GLU A 5 -9.18 -4.16 35.15
N GLY A 6 -10.27 -3.49 35.53
CA GLY A 6 -11.44 -3.29 34.66
C GLY A 6 -11.09 -2.57 33.34
N PHE A 7 -10.33 -1.47 33.37
CA PHE A 7 -9.94 -0.77 32.14
C PHE A 7 -9.02 -1.58 31.24
N ILE A 8 -8.10 -2.37 31.82
CA ILE A 8 -7.21 -3.26 31.06
C ILE A 8 -8.03 -4.38 30.43
N LYS A 9 -8.85 -5.07 31.23
CA LYS A 9 -9.68 -6.19 30.78
C LYS A 9 -10.76 -5.78 29.79
N GLY A 10 -11.29 -4.56 29.95
CA GLY A 10 -12.23 -3.95 29.00
C GLY A 10 -11.54 -3.39 27.76
N GLY A 11 -10.21 -3.30 27.73
CA GLY A 11 -9.49 -2.78 26.57
C GLY A 11 -9.65 -1.27 26.34
N CYS A 12 -10.17 -0.53 27.33
CA CYS A 12 -10.52 0.89 27.16
C CYS A 12 -9.29 1.74 26.78
N GLY A 13 -8.11 1.35 27.28
CA GLY A 13 -6.85 2.01 26.96
C GLY A 13 -6.40 1.88 25.51
N ALA A 14 -6.97 0.95 24.73
CA ALA A 14 -6.70 0.83 23.30
C ALA A 14 -7.24 2.03 22.52
N CYS A 15 -8.38 2.57 22.94
CA CYS A 15 -9.07 3.65 22.27
C CYS A 15 -8.89 5.01 22.95
N HIS A 16 -8.74 5.04 24.27
CA HIS A 16 -8.79 6.26 25.07
C HIS A 16 -7.48 6.55 25.80
N VAL A 17 -7.23 7.85 26.01
CA VAL A 17 -6.31 8.32 27.05
C VAL A 17 -7.04 8.29 28.40
N ILE A 18 -6.47 7.60 29.39
CA ILE A 18 -7.06 7.50 30.75
C ILE A 18 -5.96 7.75 31.80
N PRO A 19 -5.96 8.90 32.49
CA PRO A 19 -4.93 9.21 33.48
C PRO A 19 -4.82 8.17 34.59
N GLY A 20 -3.58 7.77 34.92
CA GLY A 20 -3.32 6.82 36.00
C GLY A 20 -3.56 5.34 35.65
N ILE A 21 -4.01 5.03 34.43
CA ILE A 21 -4.13 3.66 33.92
C ILE A 21 -2.96 3.36 32.98
N LYS A 22 -2.21 2.29 33.27
CA LYS A 22 -1.03 1.89 32.48
C LYS A 22 -1.45 1.56 31.04
N ASN A 23 -0.69 2.03 30.05
CA ASN A 23 -0.91 1.81 28.62
C ASN A 23 -2.24 2.35 28.05
N ALA A 24 -2.98 3.17 28.81
CA ALA A 24 -4.16 3.87 28.31
C ALA A 24 -3.76 5.17 27.61
N THR A 25 -3.17 5.01 26.42
CA THR A 25 -2.71 6.10 25.55
C THR A 25 -3.40 6.05 24.18
N GLY A 26 -4.57 5.40 24.11
CA GLY A 26 -5.32 5.26 22.88
C GLY A 26 -5.76 6.61 22.33
N THR A 27 -5.72 6.76 21.00
CA THR A 27 -6.09 7.99 20.29
C THR A 27 -7.14 7.71 19.22
N ILE A 28 -8.06 6.77 19.48
CA ILE A 28 -9.16 6.42 18.58
C ILE A 28 -10.45 7.07 19.07
N GLY A 29 -10.72 6.95 20.38
CA GLY A 29 -11.82 7.60 21.08
C GLY A 29 -11.39 8.93 21.72
N PRO A 30 -12.34 9.64 22.38
CA PRO A 30 -12.05 10.88 23.10
C PRO A 30 -11.07 10.67 24.25
N ASP A 31 -10.31 11.71 24.59
CA ASP A 31 -9.50 11.76 25.80
C ASP A 31 -10.41 11.79 27.03
N LEU A 32 -10.27 10.80 27.93
CA LEU A 32 -11.13 10.67 29.11
C LEU A 32 -10.56 11.38 30.34
N SER A 33 -9.47 12.14 30.20
CA SER A 33 -8.83 12.87 31.31
C SER A 33 -9.76 13.84 32.02
N GLU A 34 -10.76 14.36 31.33
CA GLU A 34 -11.74 15.30 31.87
C GLU A 34 -13.17 14.74 31.88
N ILE A 35 -13.36 13.44 31.69
CA ILE A 35 -14.66 12.83 31.40
C ILE A 35 -15.76 13.13 32.45
N GLY A 36 -15.39 13.25 33.74
CA GLY A 36 -16.34 13.62 34.78
C GLY A 36 -16.83 15.07 34.69
N GLN A 37 -16.04 15.98 34.10
CA GLN A 37 -16.49 17.33 33.74
C GLN A 37 -17.33 17.30 32.46
N THR A 38 -16.89 16.57 31.43
CA THR A 38 -17.62 16.40 30.17
C THR A 38 -19.03 15.85 30.42
N ALA A 39 -19.16 14.81 31.25
CA ALA A 39 -20.45 14.25 31.63
C ALA A 39 -21.37 15.28 32.32
N ARG A 40 -20.84 16.14 33.20
CA ARG A 40 -21.63 17.23 33.81
C ARG A 40 -22.11 18.22 32.76
N GLN A 41 -21.23 18.63 31.85
CA GLN A 41 -21.58 19.58 30.81
C GLN A 41 -22.68 19.02 29.91
N GLN A 42 -22.54 17.78 29.46
CA GLN A 42 -23.54 17.09 28.62
C GLN A 42 -24.90 16.98 29.33
N LEU A 43 -24.95 16.53 30.58
CA LEU A 43 -26.20 16.39 31.35
C LEU A 43 -26.94 17.72 31.60
N THR A 44 -26.21 18.84 31.61
CA THR A 44 -26.81 20.19 31.74
C THR A 44 -27.09 20.87 30.41
N GLY A 45 -26.62 20.30 29.30
CA GLY A 45 -26.80 20.80 27.96
C GLY A 45 -28.12 20.38 27.33
N THR A 46 -28.53 21.08 26.27
CA THR A 46 -29.75 20.76 25.51
C THR A 46 -29.55 19.70 24.44
N GLU A 47 -28.30 19.24 24.24
CA GLU A 47 -27.91 18.35 23.13
C GLU A 47 -27.74 16.88 23.55
N TYR A 48 -27.85 16.57 24.84
CA TYR A 48 -27.80 15.19 25.34
C TYR A 48 -29.08 14.44 24.95
N LYS A 49 -28.91 13.32 24.25
CA LYS A 49 -30.01 12.50 23.69
C LYS A 49 -30.30 11.24 24.51
N GLY A 50 -29.50 10.96 25.53
CA GLY A 50 -29.65 9.81 26.41
C GLY A 50 -30.66 10.00 27.54
N LYS A 51 -30.65 9.07 28.50
CA LYS A 51 -31.63 9.00 29.60
C LYS A 51 -31.02 9.19 30.99
N ALA A 52 -29.71 9.36 31.10
CA ALA A 52 -29.07 9.51 32.40
C ALA A 52 -29.47 10.82 33.10
N GLU A 53 -29.62 10.76 34.42
CA GLU A 53 -29.96 11.92 35.25
C GLU A 53 -28.77 12.41 36.08
N ASN A 54 -27.69 11.61 36.15
CA ASN A 54 -26.47 11.95 36.88
C ASN A 54 -25.21 11.39 36.19
N ILE A 55 -24.04 11.83 36.65
CA ILE A 55 -22.73 11.49 36.04
C ILE A 55 -22.49 9.97 36.01
N VAL A 56 -22.88 9.26 37.07
CA VAL A 56 -22.67 7.80 37.17
C VAL A 56 -23.55 7.09 36.14
N GLU A 57 -24.83 7.47 36.05
CA GLU A 57 -25.75 6.95 35.04
C GLU A 57 -25.30 7.30 33.62
N TYR A 58 -24.73 8.48 33.40
CA TYR A 58 -24.21 8.88 32.08
C TYR A 58 -23.04 7.99 31.65
N LEU A 59 -22.09 7.74 32.56
CA LEU A 59 -20.94 6.87 32.29
C LEU A 59 -21.37 5.42 32.13
N GLN A 60 -22.38 4.98 32.89
CA GLN A 60 -22.98 3.66 32.72
C GLN A 60 -23.66 3.53 31.36
N GLU A 61 -24.46 4.52 30.96
CA GLU A 61 -25.09 4.57 29.64
C GLU A 61 -24.03 4.59 28.53
N ALA A 62 -22.96 5.37 28.66
CA ALA A 62 -21.87 5.38 27.69
C ALA A 62 -21.18 4.02 27.55
N LEU A 63 -21.08 3.22 28.61
CA LEU A 63 -20.50 1.86 28.55
C LEU A 63 -21.46 0.84 27.93
N PHE A 64 -22.77 0.93 28.18
CA PHE A 64 -23.73 -0.10 27.76
C PHE A 64 -24.50 0.25 26.48
N ASP A 65 -24.73 1.53 26.21
CA ASP A 65 -25.35 2.09 25.01
C ASP A 65 -24.55 3.30 24.50
N PRO A 66 -23.31 3.10 24.00
CA PRO A 66 -22.43 4.19 23.58
C PRO A 66 -22.99 5.06 22.45
N ASN A 67 -23.98 4.57 21.70
CA ASN A 67 -24.61 5.33 20.62
C ASN A 67 -25.76 6.23 21.10
N ALA A 68 -26.19 6.12 22.37
CA ALA A 68 -27.17 7.02 22.97
C ALA A 68 -26.69 8.48 22.93
N GLN A 69 -25.39 8.69 23.12
CA GLN A 69 -24.73 9.98 22.93
C GLN A 69 -23.34 9.79 22.30
N ILE A 70 -23.23 10.08 21.01
CA ILE A 70 -21.95 10.05 20.29
C ILE A 70 -21.14 11.29 20.69
N SER A 71 -19.88 11.07 21.10
CA SER A 71 -18.97 12.17 21.46
C SER A 71 -18.51 12.96 20.23
N SER A 72 -18.47 14.28 20.37
CA SER A 72 -17.92 15.21 19.37
C SER A 72 -16.40 15.32 19.42
N ASP A 73 -15.74 14.71 20.41
CA ASP A 73 -14.38 15.02 20.83
C ASP A 73 -13.38 13.91 20.46
N CYS A 74 -13.67 13.12 19.43
CA CYS A 74 -12.71 12.17 18.88
C CYS A 74 -11.61 12.90 18.09
N PRO A 75 -10.41 12.30 17.95
CA PRO A 75 -9.38 12.81 17.04
C PRO A 75 -9.92 12.89 15.60
N GLY A 76 -9.98 14.11 15.04
CA GLY A 76 -10.55 14.36 13.72
C GLY A 76 -12.02 14.78 13.72
N GLY A 77 -12.67 14.93 14.89
CA GLY A 77 -14.03 15.46 15.02
C GLY A 77 -14.98 14.49 15.75
N THR A 78 -16.23 14.42 15.29
CA THR A 78 -17.25 13.55 15.91
C THR A 78 -16.90 12.07 15.73
N CYS A 79 -17.03 11.28 16.80
CA CYS A 79 -16.79 9.84 16.77
C CYS A 79 -17.75 9.13 15.80
N ALA A 80 -17.29 8.06 15.16
CA ALA A 80 -18.16 7.22 14.34
C ALA A 80 -19.14 6.43 15.23
N ALA A 81 -20.40 6.34 14.80
CA ALA A 81 -21.38 5.47 15.45
C ALA A 81 -20.89 4.01 15.41
N GLY A 82 -21.02 3.29 16.54
CA GLY A 82 -20.57 1.90 16.66
C GLY A 82 -19.08 1.70 16.94
N LEU A 83 -18.27 2.77 16.93
CA LEU A 83 -16.83 2.70 17.20
C LEU A 83 -16.52 2.27 18.64
N MET A 84 -17.27 2.78 19.62
CA MET A 84 -17.17 2.34 21.01
C MET A 84 -18.01 1.06 21.20
N PRO A 85 -17.42 -0.06 21.65
CA PRO A 85 -18.17 -1.28 21.88
C PRO A 85 -19.12 -1.13 23.07
N SER A 86 -20.26 -1.81 23.01
CA SER A 86 -21.10 -2.01 24.19
C SER A 86 -20.49 -3.07 25.09
N TYR A 87 -20.44 -2.80 26.40
CA TYR A 87 -19.92 -3.73 27.40
C TYR A 87 -20.99 -4.67 27.96
N ALA A 88 -22.19 -4.70 27.36
CA ALA A 88 -23.31 -5.54 27.80
C ALA A 88 -22.99 -7.05 27.82
N ASN A 89 -22.10 -7.50 26.92
CA ASN A 89 -21.66 -8.90 26.81
C ASN A 89 -20.16 -9.05 27.13
N SER A 90 -19.58 -8.11 27.89
CA SER A 90 -18.16 -8.18 28.24
C SER A 90 -17.89 -9.21 29.35
N ASN A 91 -16.66 -9.69 29.44
CA ASN A 91 -16.22 -10.57 30.54
C ASN A 91 -15.95 -9.82 31.86
N LEU A 92 -16.31 -8.53 31.96
CA LEU A 92 -16.13 -7.72 33.16
C LEU A 92 -17.17 -8.09 34.22
N SER A 93 -16.74 -8.19 35.47
CA SER A 93 -17.64 -8.33 36.63
C SER A 93 -18.30 -7.00 36.96
N GLU A 94 -19.48 -7.05 37.59
CA GLU A 94 -20.19 -5.85 38.06
C GLU A 94 -19.28 -4.96 38.95
N ALA A 95 -18.46 -5.57 39.80
CA ALA A 95 -17.53 -4.85 40.66
C ALA A 95 -16.42 -4.12 39.89
N GLU A 96 -15.94 -4.68 38.78
CA GLU A 96 -14.97 -4.02 37.88
C GLU A 96 -15.63 -2.82 37.18
N ILE A 97 -16.84 -3.01 36.65
CA ILE A 97 -17.61 -1.96 35.97
C ILE A 97 -17.90 -0.79 36.92
N ASP A 98 -18.39 -1.07 38.12
CA ASP A 98 -18.65 -0.06 39.14
C ASP A 98 -17.37 0.69 39.52
N ALA A 99 -16.25 -0.02 39.65
CA ALA A 99 -14.96 0.59 39.96
C ALA A 99 -14.48 1.52 38.83
N MET A 100 -14.66 1.13 37.56
CA MET A 100 -14.34 1.95 36.39
C MET A 100 -15.20 3.22 36.34
N ILE A 101 -16.52 3.10 36.51
CA ILE A 101 -17.44 4.25 36.49
C ILE A 101 -17.09 5.23 37.62
N ASN A 102 -16.89 4.72 38.84
CA ASN A 102 -16.51 5.55 39.98
C ASN A 102 -15.16 6.25 39.80
N PHE A 103 -14.23 5.61 39.09
CA PHE A 103 -12.95 6.22 38.74
C PHE A 103 -13.15 7.39 37.76
N MET A 104 -13.85 7.16 36.64
CA MET A 104 -14.12 8.18 35.62
C MET A 104 -14.92 9.37 36.17
N ALA A 105 -15.92 9.14 37.03
CA ALA A 105 -16.76 10.19 37.61
C ALA A 105 -15.98 11.21 38.46
N ARG A 106 -14.77 10.85 38.92
CA ARG A 106 -13.90 11.70 39.75
C ARG A 106 -12.86 12.49 38.94
N LEU A 107 -12.79 12.32 37.62
CA LEU A 107 -11.88 13.06 36.75
C LEU A 107 -12.45 14.43 36.32
N PRO A 108 -11.61 15.45 36.11
CA PRO A 108 -10.25 15.59 36.61
C PRO A 108 -10.32 16.01 38.11
N GLY A 109 -9.54 15.34 38.97
CA GLY A 109 -9.65 15.58 40.42
C GLY A 109 -9.03 14.51 41.33
N LEU A 110 -8.51 13.41 40.77
CA LEU A 110 -7.65 12.49 41.53
C LEU A 110 -6.26 13.10 41.73
N GLU A 111 -5.84 13.31 42.98
CA GLU A 111 -4.41 13.42 43.30
C GLU A 111 -3.76 12.04 43.10
N LEU A 112 -3.06 11.87 41.98
CA LEU A 112 -2.35 10.63 41.64
C LEU A 112 -1.05 10.54 42.44
N THR A 113 -1.07 9.90 43.61
CA THR A 113 0.16 9.52 44.32
C THR A 113 0.76 8.25 43.72
N ALA A 114 1.66 8.45 42.76
CA ALA A 114 2.66 7.49 42.24
C ALA A 114 2.12 6.23 41.50
N PRO A 115 2.90 5.67 40.55
CA PRO A 115 2.44 4.54 39.73
C PRO A 115 2.40 3.26 40.57
N ILE A 116 1.27 2.56 40.49
CA ILE A 116 1.11 1.25 41.11
C ILE A 116 1.89 0.24 40.27
N VAL A 117 3.03 -0.22 40.80
CA VAL A 117 3.69 -1.44 40.34
C VAL A 117 2.78 -2.61 40.68
N THR A 118 2.27 -3.29 39.67
CA THR A 118 1.68 -4.63 39.80
C THR A 118 2.56 -5.58 39.01
N GLU A 119 2.77 -6.75 39.62
CA GLU A 119 3.57 -7.87 39.12
C GLU A 119 3.13 -8.29 37.71
N GLU A 120 4.08 -8.92 37.02
CA GLU A 120 3.89 -9.48 35.68
C GLU A 120 2.62 -10.31 35.56
N PRO A 121 1.95 -10.30 34.38
CA PRO A 121 0.84 -11.19 34.16
C PRO A 121 1.31 -12.63 34.26
N SER A 122 0.64 -13.36 35.14
CA SER A 122 0.62 -14.81 35.14
C SER A 122 -0.05 -15.31 33.86
N GLU A 123 0.53 -16.39 33.35
CA GLU A 123 0.04 -17.35 32.35
C GLU A 123 -0.61 -16.78 31.08
N VAL A 124 0.07 -17.09 29.97
CA VAL A 124 -0.47 -17.14 28.60
C VAL A 124 -1.91 -17.64 28.65
N VAL A 125 -2.86 -16.77 28.35
CA VAL A 125 -4.22 -17.21 28.00
C VAL A 125 -4.06 -17.96 26.70
N GLU A 126 -4.07 -19.29 26.78
CA GLU A 126 -4.28 -20.17 25.63
C GLU A 126 -5.64 -19.78 25.04
N THR A 127 -5.66 -18.93 24.02
CA THR A 127 -6.90 -18.63 23.29
C THR A 127 -7.31 -19.91 22.58
N GLY A 128 -8.42 -20.50 22.99
CA GLY A 128 -8.97 -21.75 22.46
C GLY A 128 -9.59 -21.61 21.08
N LEU A 129 -8.90 -20.97 20.12
CA LEU A 129 -9.29 -20.99 18.72
C LEU A 129 -9.26 -22.45 18.25
N VAL A 130 -10.39 -22.95 17.76
CA VAL A 130 -10.44 -24.27 17.13
C VAL A 130 -9.71 -24.22 15.78
N ASP A 131 -9.22 -25.36 15.31
CA ASP A 131 -8.37 -25.43 14.10
C ASP A 131 -9.00 -24.74 12.87
N GLU A 132 -10.32 -24.79 12.72
CA GLU A 132 -11.05 -24.14 11.61
C GLU A 132 -10.98 -22.61 11.70
N ASP A 133 -11.27 -22.03 12.87
CA ASP A 133 -11.17 -20.60 13.13
C ASP A 133 -9.72 -20.11 12.98
N MET A 134 -8.78 -20.95 13.40
CA MET A 134 -7.35 -20.70 13.29
C MET A 134 -6.92 -20.63 11.82
N ASP A 135 -7.31 -21.60 11.00
CA ASP A 135 -6.95 -21.63 9.59
C ASP A 135 -7.62 -20.51 8.78
N TRP A 136 -8.89 -20.21 9.08
CA TRP A 136 -9.58 -19.03 8.55
C TRP A 136 -8.83 -17.73 8.92
N ALA A 137 -8.50 -17.53 10.19
CA ALA A 137 -7.83 -16.31 10.65
C ALA A 137 -6.43 -16.15 10.04
N LYS A 138 -5.66 -17.24 9.91
CA LYS A 138 -4.36 -17.24 9.21
C LYS A 138 -4.50 -16.76 7.78
N GLN A 139 -5.43 -17.35 7.03
CA GLN A 139 -5.64 -17.03 5.63
C GLN A 139 -6.10 -15.58 5.46
N VAL A 140 -7.11 -15.17 6.21
CA VAL A 140 -7.65 -13.81 6.13
C VAL A 140 -6.62 -12.77 6.56
N TYR A 141 -5.84 -13.05 7.61
CA TYR A 141 -4.75 -12.16 8.01
C TYR A 141 -3.71 -12.03 6.90
N PHE A 142 -3.29 -13.13 6.29
CA PHE A 142 -2.31 -13.11 5.21
C PHE A 142 -2.80 -12.28 4.01
N GLU A 143 -4.04 -12.50 3.58
CA GLU A 143 -4.60 -11.86 2.39
C GLU A 143 -4.87 -10.35 2.58
N ARG A 144 -5.34 -9.97 3.78
CA ARG A 144 -5.94 -8.64 4.05
C ARG A 144 -5.16 -7.77 5.04
N CYS A 145 -4.39 -8.36 5.96
CA CYS A 145 -3.75 -7.63 7.06
C CYS A 145 -2.22 -7.60 6.94
N ALA A 146 -1.58 -8.71 6.55
CA ALA A 146 -0.13 -8.88 6.55
C ALA A 146 0.55 -7.84 5.65
N GLY A 147 -0.08 -7.45 4.54
CA GLY A 147 0.43 -6.39 3.66
C GLY A 147 0.80 -5.10 4.42
N CYS A 148 -0.04 -4.67 5.37
CA CYS A 148 0.21 -3.46 6.16
C CYS A 148 0.93 -3.74 7.49
N HIS A 149 0.74 -4.91 8.10
CA HIS A 149 1.18 -5.17 9.48
C HIS A 149 2.37 -6.11 9.64
N GLY A 150 2.90 -6.69 8.56
CA GLY A 150 3.90 -7.76 8.66
C GLY A 150 3.25 -9.13 8.72
N THR A 151 3.82 -10.15 8.08
CA THR A 151 3.38 -11.54 8.25
C THR A 151 3.67 -12.02 9.68
N LEU A 152 4.82 -11.57 10.22
CA LEU A 152 5.23 -11.75 11.62
C LEU A 152 4.70 -10.64 12.55
N ARG A 153 3.78 -9.80 12.06
CA ARG A 153 3.08 -8.74 12.82
C ARG A 153 3.98 -7.64 13.40
N LYS A 154 5.19 -7.45 12.87
CA LYS A 154 6.15 -6.45 13.37
C LYS A 154 5.91 -5.02 12.86
N GLY A 155 4.86 -4.82 12.06
CA GLY A 155 4.51 -3.54 11.45
C GLY A 155 5.20 -3.34 10.10
N ALA A 156 4.53 -2.60 9.21
CA ALA A 156 5.08 -2.11 7.95
C ALA A 156 4.54 -0.70 7.69
N THR A 157 3.50 -0.55 6.86
CA THR A 157 2.75 0.71 6.74
C THR A 157 1.85 0.95 7.96
N GLY A 158 1.25 -0.11 8.48
CA GLY A 158 0.50 -0.13 9.73
C GLY A 158 1.36 -0.50 10.94
N PRO A 159 0.89 -0.22 12.17
CA PRO A 159 1.63 -0.49 13.40
C PRO A 159 1.85 -2.00 13.63
N ALA A 160 2.81 -2.32 14.51
CA ALA A 160 3.02 -3.69 14.98
C ALA A 160 1.78 -4.23 15.71
N LEU A 161 1.45 -5.50 15.45
CA LEU A 161 0.33 -6.25 16.05
C LEU A 161 0.83 -7.49 16.80
N THR A 162 1.99 -7.38 17.46
CA THR A 162 2.56 -8.49 18.24
C THR A 162 1.79 -8.73 19.54
N PRO A 163 1.81 -9.96 20.10
CA PRO A 163 1.03 -10.31 21.28
C PRO A 163 1.23 -9.38 22.47
N ASP A 164 2.46 -8.90 22.71
CA ASP A 164 2.78 -7.95 23.78
C ASP A 164 2.04 -6.60 23.65
N LEU A 165 1.64 -6.22 22.44
CA LEU A 165 0.85 -5.02 22.16
C LEU A 165 -0.64 -5.30 22.09
N MET A 166 -1.03 -6.50 21.64
CA MET A 166 -2.43 -6.87 21.38
C MET A 166 -3.13 -7.40 22.63
N GLN A 167 -2.47 -8.24 23.44
CA GLN A 167 -3.06 -8.79 24.67
C GLN A 167 -3.51 -7.70 25.65
N PRO A 168 -2.75 -6.61 25.91
CA PRO A 168 -3.22 -5.53 26.79
C PRO A 168 -4.42 -4.75 26.24
N LYS A 169 -4.70 -4.83 24.94
CA LYS A 169 -5.86 -4.19 24.32
C LYS A 169 -7.13 -5.01 24.48
N GLY A 170 -7.03 -6.33 24.66
CA GLY A 170 -8.16 -7.24 24.86
C GLY A 170 -9.01 -7.47 23.60
N THR A 171 -9.64 -8.64 23.52
CA THR A 171 -10.40 -9.09 22.34
C THR A 171 -11.51 -8.13 21.93
N LEU A 172 -12.31 -7.63 22.88
CA LEU A 172 -13.48 -6.80 22.58
C LEU A 172 -13.10 -5.49 21.88
N ALA A 173 -12.05 -4.81 22.37
CA ALA A 173 -11.60 -3.56 21.76
C ALA A 173 -10.96 -3.80 20.40
N LEU A 174 -10.16 -4.87 20.26
CA LEU A 174 -9.56 -5.26 18.98
C LEU A 174 -10.64 -5.60 17.93
N ALA A 175 -11.66 -6.37 18.30
CA ALA A 175 -12.77 -6.71 17.41
C ALA A 175 -13.52 -5.46 16.94
N ALA A 176 -13.79 -4.51 17.85
CA ALA A 176 -14.43 -3.24 17.50
C ALA A 176 -13.58 -2.39 16.54
N ILE A 177 -12.26 -2.38 16.73
CA ILE A 177 -11.31 -1.68 15.83
C ILE A 177 -11.31 -2.35 14.45
N ILE A 178 -11.29 -3.68 14.37
CA ILE A 178 -11.31 -4.41 13.10
C ILE A 178 -12.64 -4.18 12.36
N PHE A 179 -13.75 -4.20 13.10
CA PHE A 179 -15.09 -4.03 12.51
C PHE A 179 -15.30 -2.62 11.94
N ASN A 180 -14.89 -1.59 12.69
CA ASN A 180 -15.18 -0.20 12.35
C ASN A 180 -14.03 0.55 11.67
N GLY A 181 -12.84 -0.04 11.57
CA GLY A 181 -11.65 0.61 11.03
C GLY A 181 -11.17 1.78 11.88
N THR A 182 -10.26 2.58 11.33
CA THR A 182 -9.79 3.82 11.98
C THR A 182 -9.61 4.96 10.96
N PRO A 183 -9.72 6.23 11.39
CA PRO A 183 -9.46 7.39 10.53
C PRO A 183 -8.02 7.47 9.97
N ARG A 184 -7.09 6.63 10.45
CA ARG A 184 -5.67 6.62 10.07
C ARG A 184 -5.35 5.56 9.01
N GLY A 185 -6.34 5.16 8.20
CA GLY A 185 -6.15 4.29 7.04
C GLY A 185 -6.42 2.80 7.28
N MET A 186 -6.85 2.38 8.48
CA MET A 186 -7.33 1.00 8.67
C MET A 186 -8.75 0.87 8.11
N PRO A 187 -9.01 -0.02 7.13
CA PRO A 187 -10.34 -0.24 6.57
C PRO A 187 -11.35 -0.72 7.62
N ASP A 188 -12.63 -0.36 7.42
CA ASP A 188 -13.77 -0.79 8.23
C ASP A 188 -14.37 -2.10 7.74
N TRP A 189 -13.66 -3.21 7.99
CA TRP A 189 -13.96 -4.53 7.45
C TRP A 189 -15.39 -5.02 7.76
N GLY A 190 -15.94 -4.66 8.92
CA GLY A 190 -17.30 -5.00 9.29
C GLY A 190 -18.35 -4.22 8.50
N ASN A 191 -18.20 -2.89 8.48
CA ASN A 191 -19.14 -1.99 7.80
C ASN A 191 -19.13 -2.16 6.28
N GLN A 192 -18.00 -2.56 5.70
CA GLN A 192 -17.90 -2.92 4.28
C GLN A 192 -18.49 -4.30 3.97
N GLY A 193 -18.94 -5.06 4.97
CA GLY A 193 -19.51 -6.40 4.80
C GLY A 193 -18.46 -7.49 4.54
N PHE A 194 -17.18 -7.20 4.78
CA PHE A 194 -16.06 -8.11 4.54
C PHE A 194 -15.82 -9.10 5.69
N MET A 195 -16.28 -8.78 6.90
CA MET A 195 -16.22 -9.63 8.09
C MET A 195 -17.50 -9.47 8.92
N THR A 196 -18.02 -10.56 9.49
CA THR A 196 -19.05 -10.49 10.54
C THR A 196 -18.46 -10.06 11.88
N LYS A 197 -19.31 -9.78 12.88
CA LYS A 197 -18.82 -9.47 14.24
C LYS A 197 -18.05 -10.64 14.84
N GLU A 198 -18.57 -11.85 14.67
CA GLU A 198 -17.94 -13.09 15.13
C GLU A 198 -16.56 -13.28 14.46
N GLU A 199 -16.47 -13.05 13.15
CA GLU A 199 -15.21 -13.09 12.42
C GLU A 199 -14.20 -12.05 12.94
N THR A 200 -14.65 -10.84 13.30
CA THR A 200 -13.75 -9.85 13.92
C THR A 200 -13.27 -10.24 15.32
N GLU A 201 -14.07 -10.96 16.09
CA GLU A 201 -13.66 -11.51 17.38
C GLU A 201 -12.62 -12.62 17.21
N ILE A 202 -12.83 -13.57 16.27
CA ILE A 202 -11.86 -14.61 15.92
C ILE A 202 -10.52 -13.99 15.49
N MET A 203 -10.56 -12.98 14.62
CA MET A 203 -9.34 -12.28 14.21
C MET A 203 -8.67 -11.57 15.39
N ALA A 204 -9.44 -10.95 16.29
CA ALA A 204 -8.91 -10.32 17.50
C ALA A 204 -8.23 -11.33 18.44
N GLU A 205 -8.78 -12.53 18.62
CA GLU A 205 -8.13 -13.62 19.35
C GLU A 205 -6.85 -14.09 18.67
N TYR A 206 -6.88 -14.25 17.33
CA TYR A 206 -5.70 -14.63 16.56
C TYR A 206 -4.54 -13.63 16.72
N LEU A 207 -4.84 -12.33 16.77
CA LEU A 207 -3.83 -11.27 16.97
C LEU A 207 -3.14 -11.35 18.34
N GLN A 208 -3.75 -12.00 19.32
CA GLN A 208 -3.24 -12.11 20.69
C GLN A 208 -2.37 -13.34 20.95
N ILE A 209 -2.28 -14.28 20.00
CA ILE A 209 -1.33 -15.41 20.05
C ILE A 209 -0.08 -15.15 19.23
N GLU A 210 0.99 -15.88 19.53
CA GLU A 210 2.22 -15.85 18.73
C GLU A 210 1.92 -16.18 17.26
N PRO A 211 2.40 -15.36 16.31
CA PRO A 211 2.14 -15.60 14.91
C PRO A 211 2.78 -16.93 14.46
N PRO A 212 2.03 -17.79 13.75
CA PRO A 212 2.61 -18.99 13.18
C PRO A 212 3.73 -18.60 12.21
N GLN A 213 4.83 -19.36 12.22
CA GLN A 213 5.88 -19.17 11.22
C GLN A 213 5.32 -19.56 9.85
N PRO A 214 5.30 -18.64 8.88
CA PRO A 214 4.81 -18.97 7.56
C PRO A 214 5.84 -19.85 6.83
N PRO A 215 5.40 -20.70 5.89
CA PRO A 215 6.30 -21.61 5.21
C PRO A 215 7.35 -20.87 4.37
N GLU A 216 8.58 -21.39 4.34
CA GLU A 216 9.57 -20.99 3.34
C GLU A 216 9.24 -21.60 1.96
N MET A 217 9.93 -21.14 0.93
CA MET A 217 9.81 -21.68 -0.44
C MET A 217 11.19 -22.02 -0.98
N SER A 218 11.42 -23.30 -1.26
CA SER A 218 12.64 -23.81 -1.86
C SER A 218 12.63 -23.69 -3.39
N LEU A 219 13.82 -23.71 -4.01
CA LEU A 219 13.95 -23.74 -5.46
C LEU A 219 13.24 -24.95 -6.08
N ASP A 220 13.29 -26.13 -5.42
CA ASP A 220 12.60 -27.33 -5.89
C ASP A 220 11.07 -27.14 -5.93
N GLN A 221 10.48 -26.42 -4.97
CA GLN A 221 9.05 -26.08 -5.00
C GLN A 221 8.72 -25.11 -6.15
N MET A 222 9.59 -24.13 -6.41
CA MET A 222 9.42 -23.20 -7.53
C MET A 222 9.50 -23.95 -8.86
N LEU A 223 10.52 -24.79 -9.05
CA LEU A 223 10.70 -25.64 -10.24
C LEU A 223 9.53 -26.62 -10.43
N ALA A 224 8.97 -27.17 -9.35
CA ALA A 224 7.80 -28.04 -9.43
C ALA A 224 6.53 -27.30 -9.88
N SER A 225 6.46 -25.99 -9.63
CA SER A 225 5.33 -25.15 -10.07
C SER A 225 5.53 -24.57 -11.48
N TRP A 226 6.78 -24.51 -11.95
CA TRP A 226 7.16 -23.91 -13.22
C TRP A 226 6.58 -24.70 -14.39
N LYS A 227 6.04 -23.96 -15.36
CA LYS A 227 5.50 -24.51 -16.60
C LYS A 227 5.93 -23.64 -17.76
N LEU A 228 6.70 -24.21 -18.67
CA LEU A 228 6.90 -23.69 -20.01
C LEU A 228 5.74 -24.18 -20.90
N LEU A 229 4.75 -23.31 -21.11
CA LEU A 229 3.51 -23.65 -21.82
C LEU A 229 3.72 -23.70 -23.34
N VAL A 230 4.57 -22.79 -23.85
CA VAL A 230 4.99 -22.74 -25.25
C VAL A 230 6.52 -22.68 -25.31
N PRO A 231 7.20 -23.73 -25.81
CA PRO A 231 8.65 -23.75 -26.02
C PRO A 231 9.11 -22.54 -26.83
N THR A 232 10.30 -21.98 -26.54
CA THR A 232 10.77 -20.75 -27.19
C THR A 232 10.95 -20.93 -28.70
N GLU A 233 11.35 -22.12 -29.15
CA GLU A 233 11.48 -22.48 -30.56
C GLU A 233 10.15 -22.54 -31.34
N ASP A 234 9.02 -22.70 -30.63
CA ASP A 234 7.68 -22.77 -31.22
C ASP A 234 6.99 -21.39 -31.26
N ARG A 235 7.60 -20.36 -30.65
CA ARG A 235 7.03 -19.00 -30.63
C ARG A 235 7.28 -18.29 -31.96
N PRO A 236 6.46 -17.28 -32.30
CA PRO A 236 6.68 -16.49 -33.51
C PRO A 236 8.07 -15.84 -33.52
N THR A 237 8.73 -15.81 -34.69
CA THR A 237 10.00 -15.09 -34.88
C THR A 237 9.80 -13.64 -35.29
N GLU A 238 8.55 -13.26 -35.62
CA GLU A 238 8.10 -11.90 -35.93
C GLU A 238 6.65 -11.74 -35.44
N PRO A 239 6.15 -10.51 -35.21
CA PRO A 239 4.75 -10.28 -34.87
C PRO A 239 3.80 -10.87 -35.91
N GLN A 240 2.86 -11.71 -35.48
CA GLN A 240 1.82 -12.28 -36.33
C GLN A 240 0.63 -11.33 -36.51
N THR A 241 0.40 -10.45 -35.53
CA THR A 241 -0.68 -9.45 -35.58
C THR A 241 -0.30 -8.25 -36.44
N GLU A 242 -1.29 -7.69 -37.14
CA GLU A 242 -1.17 -6.41 -37.85
C GLU A 242 -1.47 -5.20 -36.94
N ARG A 243 -1.95 -5.43 -35.70
CA ARG A 243 -2.20 -4.37 -34.73
C ARG A 243 -0.89 -3.75 -34.22
N ASN A 244 -0.99 -2.53 -33.73
CA ASN A 244 0.12 -1.80 -33.13
C ASN A 244 0.41 -2.30 -31.70
N TRP A 245 1.07 -3.46 -31.59
CA TRP A 245 1.35 -4.10 -30.32
C TRP A 245 2.22 -3.24 -29.38
N GLU A 246 3.04 -2.33 -29.91
CA GLU A 246 3.84 -1.37 -29.13
C GLU A 246 2.96 -0.35 -28.39
N ASN A 247 1.72 -0.14 -28.86
CA ASN A 247 0.73 0.70 -28.20
C ASN A 247 -0.30 -0.11 -27.41
N TYR A 248 -0.08 -1.41 -27.18
CA TYR A 248 -0.94 -2.15 -26.28
C TYR A 248 -0.86 -1.63 -24.84
N MET A 249 -1.97 -1.75 -24.14
CA MET A 249 -2.13 -1.45 -22.72
C MET A 249 -2.41 -2.76 -21.98
N ALA A 250 -1.48 -3.17 -21.09
CA ALA A 250 -1.71 -4.26 -20.17
C ALA A 250 -2.48 -3.72 -18.94
N VAL A 251 -3.75 -4.09 -18.82
CA VAL A 251 -4.65 -3.64 -17.76
C VAL A 251 -4.89 -4.77 -16.75
N THR A 252 -4.47 -4.57 -15.51
CA THR A 252 -4.77 -5.48 -14.40
C THR A 252 -6.26 -5.54 -14.15
N LEU A 253 -6.85 -6.73 -14.20
CA LEU A 253 -8.20 -7.04 -13.73
C LEU A 253 -8.09 -7.77 -12.39
N ARG A 254 -8.11 -7.00 -11.31
CA ARG A 254 -7.55 -7.43 -10.02
C ARG A 254 -8.25 -8.68 -9.49
N ASP A 255 -9.55 -8.60 -9.24
CA ASP A 255 -10.27 -9.68 -8.56
C ASP A 255 -10.60 -10.85 -9.51
N ALA A 256 -10.55 -10.60 -10.83
CA ALA A 256 -10.62 -11.66 -11.83
C ALA A 256 -9.33 -12.48 -11.95
N GLY A 257 -8.20 -12.02 -11.41
CA GLY A 257 -6.93 -12.74 -11.53
C GLY A 257 -6.36 -12.72 -12.96
N GLN A 258 -6.68 -11.66 -13.70
CA GLN A 258 -6.41 -11.56 -15.12
C GLN A 258 -5.68 -10.27 -15.47
N VAL A 259 -5.07 -10.26 -16.66
CA VAL A 259 -4.68 -9.04 -17.37
C VAL A 259 -5.45 -8.98 -18.68
N ALA A 260 -6.09 -7.84 -18.94
CA ALA A 260 -6.63 -7.52 -20.25
C ALA A 260 -5.54 -6.84 -21.09
N ILE A 261 -5.30 -7.34 -22.30
CA ILE A 261 -4.48 -6.65 -23.31
C ILE A 261 -5.43 -5.85 -24.19
N VAL A 262 -5.31 -4.53 -24.13
CA VAL A 262 -6.16 -3.59 -24.86
C VAL A 262 -5.34 -2.89 -25.93
N ASP A 263 -5.85 -2.85 -27.15
CA ASP A 263 -5.28 -2.04 -28.23
C ASP A 263 -5.59 -0.56 -27.95
N ALA A 264 -4.58 0.25 -27.63
CA ALA A 264 -4.82 1.64 -27.29
C ALA A 264 -5.12 2.53 -28.52
N ASP A 265 -4.95 2.04 -29.75
CA ASP A 265 -5.36 2.78 -30.95
C ASP A 265 -6.88 2.66 -31.20
N THR A 266 -7.50 1.55 -30.77
CA THR A 266 -8.90 1.23 -31.09
C THR A 266 -9.80 1.03 -29.87
N TYR A 267 -9.22 0.96 -28.68
CA TYR A 267 -9.86 0.61 -27.41
C TYR A 267 -10.43 -0.81 -27.35
N GLU A 268 -10.08 -1.67 -28.32
CA GLU A 268 -10.49 -3.08 -28.37
C GLU A 268 -9.75 -3.88 -27.29
N VAL A 269 -10.49 -4.65 -26.48
CA VAL A 269 -9.88 -5.67 -25.62
C VAL A 269 -9.51 -6.87 -26.49
N VAL A 270 -8.23 -7.01 -26.80
CA VAL A 270 -7.69 -8.04 -27.69
C VAL A 270 -7.65 -9.40 -27.00
N ALA A 271 -7.31 -9.43 -25.71
CA ALA A 271 -7.22 -10.67 -24.94
C ALA A 271 -7.52 -10.44 -23.46
N HIS A 272 -8.12 -11.44 -22.81
CA HIS A 272 -8.09 -11.62 -21.36
C HIS A 272 -7.17 -12.81 -21.06
N VAL A 273 -6.12 -12.58 -20.27
CA VAL A 273 -5.12 -13.60 -19.96
C VAL A 273 -5.14 -13.90 -18.46
N ASP A 274 -5.33 -15.17 -18.11
CA ASP A 274 -5.28 -15.64 -16.72
C ASP A 274 -3.84 -15.65 -16.20
N THR A 275 -3.55 -14.85 -15.17
CA THR A 275 -2.17 -14.57 -14.74
C THR A 275 -1.92 -14.81 -13.25
N GLY A 276 -2.94 -15.12 -12.45
CA GLY A 276 -2.79 -15.49 -11.03
C GLY A 276 -3.94 -14.95 -10.19
N TYR A 277 -3.69 -14.61 -8.93
CA TYR A 277 -4.65 -13.93 -8.06
C TYR A 277 -4.23 -12.49 -7.79
N ALA A 278 -5.18 -11.54 -7.91
CA ALA A 278 -4.97 -10.12 -7.62
C ALA A 278 -3.67 -9.58 -8.23
N VAL A 279 -3.56 -9.56 -9.57
CA VAL A 279 -2.37 -9.08 -10.29
C VAL A 279 -1.95 -7.71 -9.77
N HIS A 280 -0.68 -7.53 -9.44
CA HIS A 280 -0.20 -6.29 -8.85
C HIS A 280 0.38 -5.34 -9.90
N ILE A 281 1.26 -5.85 -10.76
CA ILE A 281 1.99 -5.03 -11.73
C ILE A 281 2.30 -5.82 -13.00
N SER A 282 2.35 -5.11 -14.12
CA SER A 282 2.91 -5.62 -15.38
C SER A 282 4.20 -4.88 -15.72
N ARG A 283 5.19 -5.63 -16.23
CA ARG A 283 6.42 -5.09 -16.84
C ARG A 283 6.58 -5.63 -18.24
N MET A 284 7.35 -4.92 -19.04
CA MET A 284 7.66 -5.32 -20.39
C MET A 284 9.08 -5.85 -20.45
N SER A 285 9.31 -6.83 -21.31
CA SER A 285 10.66 -7.15 -21.76
C SER A 285 11.31 -5.89 -22.35
N ALA A 286 12.64 -5.84 -22.40
CA ALA A 286 13.37 -4.73 -22.98
C ALA A 286 13.06 -4.54 -24.47
N THR A 287 12.69 -5.60 -25.19
CA THR A 287 12.19 -5.50 -26.57
C THR A 287 10.71 -5.13 -26.67
N GLY A 288 9.96 -5.21 -25.57
CA GLY A 288 8.51 -5.02 -25.56
C GLY A 288 7.69 -6.24 -25.96
N ARG A 289 8.34 -7.31 -26.44
CA ARG A 289 7.65 -8.51 -26.92
C ARG A 289 6.82 -9.20 -25.83
N TYR A 290 7.38 -9.29 -24.62
CA TYR A 290 6.75 -10.02 -23.54
C TYR A 290 6.21 -9.10 -22.44
N VAL A 291 5.05 -9.46 -21.90
CA VAL A 291 4.52 -8.88 -20.65
C VAL A 291 4.76 -9.86 -19.51
N TYR A 292 5.40 -9.38 -18.45
CA TYR A 292 5.59 -10.09 -17.18
C TYR A 292 4.58 -9.57 -16.19
N THR A 293 3.73 -10.45 -15.68
CA THR A 293 2.66 -10.08 -14.75
C THR A 293 2.83 -10.85 -13.46
N ILE A 294 2.98 -10.16 -12.33
CA ILE A 294 3.14 -10.77 -11.01
C ILE A 294 1.86 -10.60 -10.19
N GLY A 295 1.31 -11.74 -9.76
CA GLY A 295 0.20 -11.83 -8.82
C GLY A 295 0.62 -11.50 -7.39
N ARG A 296 -0.31 -10.96 -6.59
CA ARG A 296 -0.07 -10.78 -5.15
C ARG A 296 0.20 -12.10 -4.44
N ASP A 297 -0.31 -13.19 -4.98
CA ASP A 297 -0.05 -14.57 -4.56
C ASP A 297 1.37 -15.06 -4.84
N GLY A 298 2.21 -14.30 -5.55
CA GLY A 298 3.57 -14.71 -5.91
C GLY A 298 3.69 -15.51 -7.19
N LYS A 299 2.61 -15.63 -7.98
CA LYS A 299 2.63 -16.29 -9.28
C LYS A 299 3.04 -15.31 -10.37
N LEU A 300 4.13 -15.63 -11.08
CA LEU A 300 4.57 -14.92 -12.26
C LEU A 300 4.00 -15.59 -13.52
N ALA A 301 3.51 -14.79 -14.46
CA ALA A 301 3.11 -15.23 -15.79
C ALA A 301 3.80 -14.39 -16.88
N LEU A 302 4.15 -15.06 -17.99
CA LEU A 302 4.75 -14.45 -19.17
C LEU A 302 3.75 -14.50 -20.33
N VAL A 303 3.44 -13.36 -20.93
CA VAL A 303 2.53 -13.22 -22.07
C VAL A 303 3.32 -12.79 -23.30
N ASP A 304 3.21 -13.53 -24.41
CA ASP A 304 3.83 -13.18 -25.70
C ASP A 304 2.85 -12.33 -26.53
N LEU A 305 3.22 -11.07 -26.78
CA LEU A 305 2.41 -10.12 -27.54
C LEU A 305 2.50 -10.33 -29.07
N TRP A 306 3.46 -11.12 -29.56
CA TRP A 306 3.66 -11.34 -30.99
C TRP A 306 2.77 -12.40 -31.61
N THR A 307 2.00 -13.11 -30.79
CA THR A 307 0.94 -14.00 -31.28
C THR A 307 -0.25 -13.19 -31.82
N GLU A 308 -1.04 -13.76 -32.74
CA GLU A 308 -2.24 -13.06 -33.28
C GLU A 308 -3.19 -12.61 -32.17
N ILE A 309 -3.34 -13.43 -31.12
CA ILE A 309 -4.02 -13.09 -29.87
C ILE A 309 -2.99 -13.30 -28.75
N PRO A 310 -2.61 -12.24 -27.99
CA PRO A 310 -1.64 -12.34 -26.92
C PRO A 310 -1.91 -13.52 -25.97
N THR A 311 -0.90 -14.36 -25.77
CA THR A 311 -1.06 -15.67 -25.11
C THR A 311 -0.03 -15.87 -24.01
N LYS A 312 -0.43 -16.48 -22.90
CA LYS A 312 0.48 -16.88 -21.82
C LYS A 312 1.37 -18.05 -22.27
N VAL A 313 2.68 -17.86 -22.22
CA VAL A 313 3.69 -18.83 -22.71
C VAL A 313 4.49 -19.49 -21.59
N ALA A 314 4.51 -18.92 -20.39
CA ALA A 314 5.13 -19.53 -19.21
C ALA A 314 4.48 -19.04 -17.91
N GLU A 315 4.60 -19.83 -16.84
CA GLU A 315 4.22 -19.43 -15.48
C GLU A 315 5.08 -20.12 -14.41
N ALA A 316 5.27 -19.48 -13.25
CA ALA A 316 5.93 -20.07 -12.08
C ALA A 316 5.42 -19.44 -10.77
N GLN A 317 5.30 -20.24 -9.71
CA GLN A 317 5.05 -19.80 -8.34
C GLN A 317 6.38 -19.53 -7.63
N LEU A 318 6.65 -18.29 -7.24
CA LEU A 318 7.97 -17.84 -6.77
C LEU A 318 7.97 -17.30 -5.34
N CYS A 319 6.78 -16.91 -4.87
CA CYS A 319 6.55 -16.39 -3.54
C CYS A 319 5.21 -16.93 -3.03
N TYR A 320 4.88 -16.70 -1.77
CA TYR A 320 3.49 -16.73 -1.29
C TYR A 320 2.87 -15.33 -1.29
N ASP A 321 3.70 -14.28 -1.19
CA ASP A 321 3.32 -12.89 -1.35
C ASP A 321 4.38 -12.14 -2.17
N ALA A 322 3.99 -11.50 -3.27
CA ALA A 322 4.87 -10.71 -4.14
C ALA A 322 4.25 -9.40 -4.62
N ARG A 323 5.08 -8.42 -4.96
CA ARG A 323 4.63 -7.12 -5.51
C ARG A 323 5.44 -6.62 -6.70
N SER A 324 6.61 -7.20 -6.98
CA SER A 324 7.48 -6.65 -8.02
C SER A 324 8.07 -7.72 -8.91
N VAL A 325 8.18 -7.34 -10.19
CA VAL A 325 8.95 -8.02 -11.21
C VAL A 325 9.69 -6.96 -12.00
N GLU A 326 10.87 -7.28 -12.52
CA GLU A 326 11.58 -6.47 -13.51
C GLU A 326 12.42 -7.39 -14.43
N VAL A 327 12.83 -6.88 -15.58
CA VAL A 327 13.55 -7.63 -16.62
C VAL A 327 14.93 -7.00 -16.84
N SER A 328 15.92 -7.78 -17.28
CA SER A 328 17.20 -7.23 -17.69
C SER A 328 17.06 -6.41 -18.97
N LYS A 329 17.46 -5.13 -18.91
CA LYS A 329 17.37 -4.17 -20.03
C LYS A 329 18.73 -3.77 -20.61
N TYR A 330 19.84 -4.12 -19.96
CA TYR A 330 21.15 -3.62 -20.34
C TYR A 330 21.67 -4.23 -21.64
N SER A 331 22.10 -3.37 -22.57
CA SER A 331 22.89 -3.77 -23.74
C SER A 331 23.98 -2.72 -23.97
N GLY A 332 25.25 -3.14 -23.87
CA GLY A 332 26.39 -2.23 -23.96
C GLY A 332 27.74 -2.94 -23.93
N GLU A 333 28.78 -2.22 -23.51
CA GLU A 333 30.16 -2.73 -23.48
C GLU A 333 30.36 -3.92 -22.54
N LEU A 334 29.51 -4.04 -21.51
CA LEU A 334 29.55 -5.15 -20.54
C LEU A 334 28.77 -6.40 -21.00
N GLY A 335 28.19 -6.34 -22.20
CA GLY A 335 27.40 -7.43 -22.78
C GLY A 335 25.98 -7.00 -23.15
N ASP A 336 25.28 -7.92 -23.80
CA ASP A 336 23.86 -7.78 -24.12
C ASP A 336 23.05 -8.72 -23.23
N PHE A 337 22.19 -8.15 -22.40
CA PHE A 337 21.28 -8.84 -21.49
C PHE A 337 19.81 -8.55 -21.82
N THR A 338 19.54 -7.96 -22.98
CA THR A 338 18.18 -7.69 -23.48
C THR A 338 17.35 -8.97 -23.39
N ASP A 339 16.28 -8.94 -22.59
CA ASP A 339 15.32 -10.03 -22.37
C ASP A 339 15.86 -11.33 -21.75
N LYS A 340 17.16 -11.39 -21.40
CA LYS A 340 17.79 -12.65 -20.98
C LYS A 340 17.37 -13.12 -19.60
N LEU A 341 17.08 -12.20 -18.69
CA LEU A 341 16.83 -12.50 -17.29
C LEU A 341 15.64 -11.71 -16.76
N ALA A 342 14.98 -12.27 -15.75
CA ALA A 342 13.98 -11.58 -14.96
C ALA A 342 14.29 -11.71 -13.47
N ILE A 343 13.77 -10.78 -12.68
CA ILE A 343 13.85 -10.79 -11.23
C ILE A 343 12.46 -10.58 -10.63
N VAL A 344 12.12 -11.36 -9.60
CA VAL A 344 10.87 -11.19 -8.83
C VAL A 344 11.19 -10.90 -7.38
N GLY A 345 10.58 -9.86 -6.84
CA GLY A 345 10.67 -9.46 -5.44
C GLY A 345 9.51 -9.98 -4.62
N CYS A 346 9.83 -10.72 -3.55
CA CYS A 346 8.85 -11.31 -2.67
C CYS A 346 8.74 -10.51 -1.35
N TYR A 347 7.52 -10.43 -0.85
CA TYR A 347 7.25 -10.07 0.55
C TYR A 347 7.41 -11.30 1.44
N TRP A 348 6.87 -12.44 0.99
CA TRP A 348 7.05 -13.70 1.70
C TRP A 348 7.32 -14.88 0.74
N PRO A 349 8.38 -15.68 0.99
CA PRO A 349 9.46 -15.40 1.93
C PRO A 349 10.19 -14.09 1.58
N PRO A 350 10.90 -13.45 2.53
CA PRO A 350 11.69 -12.24 2.26
C PRO A 350 12.94 -12.61 1.43
N HIS A 351 12.76 -12.62 0.12
CA HIS A 351 13.79 -12.91 -0.86
C HIS A 351 13.47 -12.25 -2.21
N PHE A 352 14.43 -12.30 -3.13
CA PHE A 352 14.16 -12.19 -4.55
C PHE A 352 14.63 -13.45 -5.30
N VAL A 353 14.04 -13.67 -6.47
CA VAL A 353 14.34 -14.82 -7.34
C VAL A 353 14.81 -14.31 -8.69
N ILE A 354 15.92 -14.85 -9.22
CA ILE A 354 16.41 -14.60 -10.58
C ILE A 354 15.98 -15.78 -11.46
N LEU A 355 15.46 -15.45 -12.63
CA LEU A 355 14.89 -16.39 -13.60
C LEU A 355 15.45 -16.14 -15.00
N ASP A 356 15.35 -17.15 -15.84
CA ASP A 356 15.48 -16.98 -17.27
C ASP A 356 14.32 -16.11 -17.80
N GLY A 357 14.65 -15.10 -18.61
CA GLY A 357 13.70 -14.10 -19.06
C GLY A 357 12.69 -14.61 -20.08
N GLU A 358 13.02 -15.64 -20.87
CA GLU A 358 12.15 -16.15 -21.93
C GLU A 358 11.29 -17.33 -21.47
N THR A 359 11.77 -18.11 -20.50
CA THR A 359 11.13 -19.35 -20.06
C THR A 359 10.54 -19.27 -18.66
N LEU A 360 10.94 -18.28 -17.86
CA LEU A 360 10.65 -18.18 -16.42
C LEU A 360 11.20 -19.34 -15.59
N GLU A 361 12.20 -20.08 -16.05
CA GLU A 361 12.85 -21.09 -15.22
C GLU A 361 13.60 -20.40 -14.06
N PRO A 362 13.21 -20.62 -12.78
CA PRO A 362 13.91 -20.05 -11.65
C PRO A 362 15.20 -20.83 -11.39
N PHE A 363 16.30 -20.13 -11.09
CA PHE A 363 17.59 -20.80 -10.84
C PHE A 363 18.38 -20.21 -9.67
N LYS A 364 18.04 -19.02 -9.17
CA LYS A 364 18.73 -18.38 -8.04
C LYS A 364 17.74 -17.72 -7.10
N ILE A 365 17.89 -17.98 -5.80
CA ILE A 365 17.16 -17.32 -4.72
C ILE A 365 18.16 -16.60 -3.83
N VAL A 366 17.85 -15.36 -3.44
CA VAL A 366 18.66 -14.57 -2.51
C VAL A 366 17.76 -14.02 -1.41
N SER A 367 18.02 -14.44 -0.16
CA SER A 367 17.31 -13.94 1.02
C SER A 367 17.62 -12.47 1.27
N THR A 368 16.60 -11.70 1.63
CA THR A 368 16.73 -10.29 2.03
C THR A 368 16.70 -10.08 3.54
N ARG A 369 16.58 -11.15 4.34
CA ARG A 369 16.79 -11.10 5.79
C ARG A 369 18.17 -10.52 6.11
N SER A 370 18.20 -9.38 6.77
CA SER A 370 19.42 -8.65 7.09
C SER A 370 19.21 -7.77 8.34
N TYR A 371 20.10 -6.81 8.55
CA TYR A 371 20.05 -5.86 9.65
C TYR A 371 19.55 -4.51 9.13
N THR A 372 18.80 -3.78 9.95
CA THR A 372 18.44 -2.39 9.66
C THR A 372 19.69 -1.53 9.50
N TYR A 373 19.66 -0.60 8.55
CA TYR A 373 20.83 0.23 8.23
C TYR A 373 21.22 1.19 9.39
N ASP A 374 20.24 1.59 10.20
CA ASP A 374 20.37 2.63 11.23
C ASP A 374 20.74 2.06 12.60
N THR A 375 19.99 1.04 13.05
CA THR A 375 20.13 0.46 14.41
C THR A 375 20.91 -0.84 14.43
N GLU A 376 21.27 -1.40 13.27
CA GLU A 376 21.89 -2.72 13.13
C GLU A 376 21.09 -3.83 13.86
N GLU A 377 19.76 -3.72 13.86
CA GLU A 377 18.87 -4.73 14.44
C GLU A 377 18.48 -5.76 13.39
N TYR A 378 18.58 -7.04 13.73
CA TYR A 378 18.18 -8.11 12.82
C TYR A 378 16.68 -8.04 12.52
N HIS A 379 16.33 -7.98 11.23
CA HIS A 379 14.95 -7.95 10.78
C HIS A 379 14.62 -9.25 10.02
N PRO A 380 13.67 -10.08 10.51
CA PRO A 380 13.37 -11.39 9.92
C PRO A 380 12.44 -11.33 8.69
N GLU A 381 11.83 -10.18 8.41
CA GLU A 381 10.91 -9.97 7.29
C GLU A 381 11.21 -8.72 6.42
N PRO A 382 12.43 -8.51 5.87
CA PRO A 382 12.71 -7.36 5.01
C PRO A 382 12.18 -7.61 3.59
N ARG A 383 11.04 -7.01 3.28
CA ARG A 383 10.30 -7.24 2.05
C ARG A 383 10.96 -6.55 0.86
N VAL A 384 10.91 -7.19 -0.30
CA VAL A 384 11.33 -6.55 -1.55
C VAL A 384 10.19 -5.68 -2.08
N ALA A 385 10.42 -4.37 -2.18
CA ALA A 385 9.47 -3.41 -2.72
C ALA A 385 9.71 -3.19 -4.22
N ALA A 386 9.87 -1.95 -4.70
CA ALA A 386 10.16 -1.70 -6.11
C ALA A 386 11.51 -2.30 -6.56
N ILE A 387 11.53 -2.74 -7.81
CA ILE A 387 12.72 -3.14 -8.54
C ILE A 387 12.73 -2.34 -9.85
N VAL A 388 13.89 -1.77 -10.21
CA VAL A 388 14.13 -1.15 -11.52
C VAL A 388 15.42 -1.68 -12.14
N ALA A 389 15.53 -1.62 -13.46
CA ALA A 389 16.74 -2.03 -14.19
C ALA A 389 17.58 -0.80 -14.54
N SER A 390 18.87 -0.84 -14.20
CA SER A 390 19.82 0.25 -14.50
C SER A 390 19.99 0.43 -16.01
N HIS A 391 20.12 1.69 -16.43
CA HIS A 391 20.43 2.07 -17.82
C HIS A 391 21.95 2.14 -18.10
N PHE A 392 22.81 1.96 -17.08
CA PHE A 392 24.27 2.16 -17.19
C PHE A 392 25.08 0.87 -17.02
N LYS A 393 24.54 -0.09 -16.27
CA LYS A 393 25.21 -1.34 -15.92
C LYS A 393 24.20 -2.48 -15.98
N PRO A 394 24.67 -3.72 -16.16
CA PRO A 394 23.85 -4.92 -16.01
C PRO A 394 23.49 -5.17 -14.53
N GLU A 395 22.72 -4.25 -13.95
CA GLU A 395 22.30 -4.25 -12.54
C GLU A 395 20.79 -4.04 -12.40
N TRP A 396 20.17 -4.75 -11.47
CA TRP A 396 18.86 -4.38 -10.92
C TRP A 396 19.06 -3.59 -9.63
N ILE A 397 18.21 -2.60 -9.41
CA ILE A 397 18.15 -1.81 -8.18
C ILE A 397 16.93 -2.29 -7.40
N VAL A 398 17.18 -2.89 -6.24
CA VAL A 398 16.17 -3.62 -5.44
C VAL A 398 15.97 -2.89 -4.10
N ASN A 399 14.75 -2.43 -3.82
CA ASN A 399 14.41 -1.83 -2.53
C ASN A 399 14.12 -2.90 -1.48
N VAL A 400 14.88 -2.91 -0.39
CA VAL A 400 14.65 -3.77 0.78
C VAL A 400 14.05 -2.93 1.90
N LYS A 401 12.72 -3.08 2.07
CA LYS A 401 11.84 -2.13 2.74
C LYS A 401 12.19 -1.89 4.21
N GLU A 402 12.05 -2.90 5.07
CA GLU A 402 12.13 -2.71 6.52
C GLU A 402 13.55 -2.42 7.02
N THR A 403 14.57 -2.92 6.30
CA THR A 403 15.98 -2.69 6.65
C THR A 403 16.52 -1.38 6.08
N GLY A 404 15.79 -0.73 5.16
CA GLY A 404 16.14 0.57 4.62
C GLY A 404 17.37 0.55 3.72
N GLN A 405 17.51 -0.50 2.92
CA GLN A 405 18.64 -0.71 2.03
C GLN A 405 18.20 -0.75 0.57
N VAL A 406 18.97 -0.14 -0.31
CA VAL A 406 18.85 -0.30 -1.76
C VAL A 406 19.98 -1.21 -2.23
N TRP A 407 19.65 -2.34 -2.86
CA TRP A 407 20.64 -3.31 -3.30
C TRP A 407 20.84 -3.19 -4.82
N LEU A 408 22.08 -2.92 -5.23
CA LEU A 408 22.49 -3.05 -6.63
C LEU A 408 22.91 -4.50 -6.87
N VAL A 409 22.12 -5.23 -7.65
CA VAL A 409 22.31 -6.65 -7.94
C VAL A 409 22.86 -6.79 -9.35
N ASP A 410 24.17 -7.02 -9.46
CA ASP A 410 24.87 -7.27 -10.72
C ASP A 410 24.50 -8.66 -11.26
N TYR A 411 24.05 -8.69 -12.52
CA TYR A 411 23.62 -9.90 -13.21
C TYR A 411 24.53 -10.31 -14.40
N MET A 412 25.78 -9.84 -14.44
CA MET A 412 26.80 -10.38 -15.37
C MET A 412 27.12 -11.85 -15.08
N ASP A 413 27.19 -12.21 -13.80
CA ASP A 413 27.27 -13.59 -13.33
C ASP A 413 26.08 -13.86 -12.39
N PRO A 414 24.88 -14.16 -12.95
CA PRO A 414 23.67 -14.31 -12.14
C PRO A 414 23.69 -15.56 -11.23
N ILE A 415 24.66 -16.46 -11.43
CA ILE A 415 24.91 -17.60 -10.54
C ILE A 415 25.68 -17.14 -9.29
N ASN A 416 26.60 -16.18 -9.44
CA ASN A 416 27.39 -15.58 -8.36
C ASN A 416 27.19 -14.04 -8.31
N PRO A 417 25.96 -13.56 -8.08
CA PRO A 417 25.66 -12.15 -8.20
C PRO A 417 26.47 -11.35 -7.19
N THR A 418 27.11 -10.27 -7.66
CA THR A 418 27.70 -9.27 -6.77
C THR A 418 26.59 -8.33 -6.32
N ILE A 419 26.48 -8.10 -5.02
CA ILE A 419 25.44 -7.24 -4.44
C ILE A 419 26.11 -6.12 -3.66
N LYS A 420 25.86 -4.87 -4.08
CA LYS A 420 26.22 -3.68 -3.31
C LYS A 420 25.00 -3.21 -2.53
N MET A 421 25.08 -3.24 -1.20
CA MET A 421 24.03 -2.72 -0.32
C MET A 421 24.31 -1.24 -0.04
N ILE A 422 23.39 -0.37 -0.44
CA ILE A 422 23.41 1.06 -0.15
C ILE A 422 22.47 1.30 1.02
N GLU A 423 23.00 1.84 2.11
CA GLU A 423 22.22 2.32 3.25
C GLU A 423 21.46 3.56 2.81
N ALA A 424 20.13 3.57 2.95
CA ALA A 424 19.26 4.66 2.53
C ALA A 424 18.40 5.13 3.70
N GLU A 425 17.15 4.66 3.77
CA GLU A 425 16.20 4.98 4.84
C GLU A 425 15.18 3.86 4.96
N ARG A 426 14.65 3.58 6.15
CA ARG A 426 13.67 2.51 6.38
C ARG A 426 12.35 2.78 5.67
N PHE A 427 11.62 1.70 5.41
CA PHE A 427 10.32 1.70 4.74
C PHE A 427 10.36 2.16 3.28
N LEU A 428 11.44 1.82 2.56
CA LEU A 428 11.51 2.00 1.11
C LEU A 428 10.33 1.29 0.44
N HIS A 429 9.68 1.98 -0.49
CA HIS A 429 8.50 1.49 -1.17
C HIS A 429 8.69 1.58 -2.69
N ASP A 430 8.08 2.57 -3.31
CA ASP A 430 8.01 2.82 -4.73
C ASP A 430 8.83 4.04 -5.13
N GLY A 431 9.10 4.16 -6.42
CA GLY A 431 10.00 5.15 -6.96
C GLY A 431 10.20 4.97 -8.46
N GLY A 432 10.87 5.95 -9.06
CA GLY A 432 11.24 5.91 -10.46
C GLY A 432 12.48 6.74 -10.72
N TRP A 433 13.03 6.57 -11.90
CA TRP A 433 14.05 7.43 -12.47
C TRP A 433 13.62 8.90 -12.61
N ASP A 434 14.59 9.79 -12.43
CA ASP A 434 14.56 11.14 -12.95
C ASP A 434 14.56 11.16 -14.50
N ALA A 435 14.38 12.35 -15.10
CA ALA A 435 14.30 12.50 -16.55
C ALA A 435 15.56 12.04 -17.30
N SER A 436 16.75 12.11 -16.68
CA SER A 436 18.01 11.63 -17.26
C SER A 436 18.19 10.11 -17.19
N LYS A 437 17.34 9.43 -16.42
CA LYS A 437 17.41 8.00 -16.10
C LYS A 437 18.62 7.59 -15.27
N ARG A 438 19.30 8.56 -14.62
CA ARG A 438 20.49 8.32 -13.79
C ARG A 438 20.15 8.12 -12.33
N TYR A 439 19.24 8.93 -11.82
CA TYR A 439 18.94 8.98 -10.40
C TYR A 439 17.62 8.26 -10.14
N PHE A 440 17.67 7.22 -9.34
CA PHE A 440 16.48 6.53 -8.88
C PHE A 440 15.94 7.22 -7.64
N MET A 441 14.77 7.85 -7.78
CA MET A 441 14.04 8.59 -6.76
C MET A 441 13.07 7.64 -6.06
N VAL A 442 13.35 7.24 -4.82
CA VAL A 442 12.56 6.24 -4.08
C VAL A 442 11.99 6.80 -2.79
N ALA A 443 10.70 6.58 -2.58
CA ALA A 443 10.02 6.94 -1.34
C ALA A 443 10.35 5.98 -0.20
N ALA A 444 10.88 6.53 0.88
CA ALA A 444 10.84 5.96 2.22
C ALA A 444 9.59 6.47 2.92
N ASN A 445 8.44 5.89 2.54
CA ASN A 445 7.12 6.52 2.73
C ASN A 445 6.81 6.83 4.20
N ASN A 446 6.94 5.86 5.10
CA ASN A 446 6.69 6.04 6.53
C ASN A 446 7.74 6.91 7.25
N MET A 447 8.81 7.31 6.55
CA MET A 447 9.82 8.23 7.04
C MET A 447 9.68 9.63 6.41
N ASN A 448 8.67 9.86 5.56
CA ASN A 448 8.41 11.11 4.85
C ASN A 448 9.63 11.61 4.05
N LYS A 449 10.39 10.69 3.44
CA LYS A 449 11.61 11.01 2.71
C LYS A 449 11.61 10.41 1.30
N ILE A 450 12.33 11.05 0.40
CA ILE A 450 12.76 10.49 -0.88
C ILE A 450 14.27 10.26 -0.83
N ALA A 451 14.72 9.02 -0.98
CA ALA A 451 16.13 8.71 -1.20
C ALA A 451 16.46 8.80 -2.69
N VAL A 452 17.62 9.38 -2.98
CA VAL A 452 18.13 9.59 -4.35
C VAL A 452 19.34 8.70 -4.54
N ILE A 453 19.23 7.70 -5.42
CA ILE A 453 20.31 6.74 -5.70
C ILE A 453 20.90 7.04 -7.07
N ASP A 454 22.19 7.36 -7.14
CA ASP A 454 22.91 7.50 -8.41
C ASP A 454 23.25 6.10 -8.95
N ALA A 455 22.61 5.68 -10.04
CA ALA A 455 22.83 4.37 -10.64
C ALA A 455 24.15 4.27 -11.44
N LEU A 456 24.76 5.40 -11.79
CA LEU A 456 26.06 5.41 -12.48
C LEU A 456 27.19 5.15 -11.48
N GLU A 457 27.23 5.91 -10.38
CA GLU A 457 28.26 5.81 -9.35
C GLU A 457 27.93 4.76 -8.27
N GLY A 458 26.64 4.41 -8.14
CA GLY A 458 26.13 3.39 -7.25
C GLY A 458 26.16 3.82 -5.77
N ASN A 459 25.80 5.05 -5.45
CA ASN A 459 25.79 5.60 -4.10
C ASN A 459 24.47 6.33 -3.79
N LEU A 460 24.20 6.54 -2.49
CA LEU A 460 23.16 7.46 -2.04
C LEU A 460 23.66 8.89 -2.25
N GLU A 461 22.93 9.66 -3.06
CA GLU A 461 23.24 11.05 -3.36
C GLU A 461 22.58 11.99 -2.34
N ALA A 462 21.32 11.73 -1.97
CA ALA A 462 20.58 12.55 -1.02
C ALA A 462 19.44 11.79 -0.32
N LEU A 463 19.05 12.29 0.86
CA LEU A 463 17.78 12.00 1.52
C LEU A 463 17.00 13.31 1.62
N VAL A 464 15.92 13.43 0.85
CA VAL A 464 15.11 14.64 0.74
C VAL A 464 13.88 14.50 1.64
N ASP A 465 13.72 15.40 2.59
CA ASP A 465 12.50 15.49 3.40
C ASP A 465 11.31 15.96 2.55
N THR A 466 10.16 15.33 2.76
CA THR A 466 8.89 15.61 2.07
C THR A 466 7.74 15.65 3.08
N ALA A 467 6.52 15.85 2.59
CA ALA A 467 5.33 15.81 3.45
C ALA A 467 4.94 14.37 3.82
N GLY A 468 3.85 14.23 4.57
CA GLY A 468 3.37 12.96 5.10
C GLY A 468 3.12 11.88 4.04
N ILE A 469 3.86 10.78 4.13
CA ILE A 469 3.68 9.53 3.39
C ILE A 469 3.70 9.75 1.86
N PRO A 470 4.86 10.09 1.26
CA PRO A 470 4.99 10.18 -0.19
C PRO A 470 4.68 8.83 -0.84
N HIS A 471 3.92 8.85 -1.93
CA HIS A 471 3.55 7.68 -2.71
C HIS A 471 3.56 8.03 -4.21
N PRO A 472 4.73 7.99 -4.87
CA PRO A 472 4.89 8.48 -6.24
C PRO A 472 4.38 7.51 -7.32
N GLY A 473 4.25 6.21 -7.03
CA GLY A 473 4.37 5.19 -8.06
C GLY A 473 5.76 5.24 -8.69
N ARG A 474 5.86 5.64 -9.97
CA ARG A 474 7.14 5.98 -10.62
C ARG A 474 7.46 7.49 -10.57
N GLY A 475 6.51 8.30 -10.10
CA GLY A 475 6.55 9.76 -10.10
C GLY A 475 6.22 10.36 -11.48
N ALA A 476 6.47 11.66 -11.61
CA ALA A 476 6.24 12.41 -12.83
C ALA A 476 7.41 13.37 -13.11
N ASN A 477 8.04 13.25 -14.29
CA ASN A 477 9.15 14.09 -14.70
C ASN A 477 8.69 15.25 -15.58
N TRP A 478 9.07 16.49 -15.24
CA TRP A 478 8.74 17.67 -16.03
C TRP A 478 9.72 18.82 -15.80
N VAL A 479 9.60 19.88 -16.59
CA VAL A 479 10.42 21.09 -16.45
C VAL A 479 9.58 22.16 -15.77
N ASP A 480 9.98 22.51 -14.55
CA ASP A 480 9.44 23.62 -13.80
C ASP A 480 9.89 24.95 -14.44
N PRO A 481 8.96 25.92 -14.66
CA PRO A 481 9.29 27.18 -15.31
C PRO A 481 10.29 28.05 -14.52
N GLU A 482 10.36 27.87 -13.19
CA GLU A 482 11.27 28.60 -12.31
C GLU A 482 12.49 27.75 -11.93
N PHE A 483 12.29 26.47 -11.61
CA PHE A 483 13.32 25.64 -10.97
C PHE A 483 14.04 24.65 -11.88
N GLY A 484 13.64 24.53 -13.15
CA GLY A 484 14.24 23.60 -14.11
C GLY A 484 13.70 22.17 -13.98
N PRO A 485 14.47 21.13 -14.39
CA PRO A 485 14.01 19.75 -14.34
C PRO A 485 13.68 19.26 -12.92
N VAL A 486 12.46 18.77 -12.74
CA VAL A 486 11.95 18.24 -11.48
C VAL A 486 11.32 16.86 -11.65
N TRP A 487 11.34 16.11 -10.56
CA TRP A 487 10.55 14.89 -10.37
C TRP A 487 9.55 15.13 -9.25
N SER A 488 8.30 14.73 -9.45
CA SER A 488 7.21 14.99 -8.49
C SER A 488 6.60 13.72 -7.91
N SER A 489 6.21 13.80 -6.64
CA SER A 489 5.44 12.79 -5.90
C SER A 489 4.16 13.39 -5.34
N SER A 490 3.06 12.64 -5.41
CA SER A 490 1.89 12.88 -4.57
C SER A 490 2.04 12.17 -3.21
N HIS A 491 1.08 12.38 -2.31
CA HIS A 491 1.14 11.91 -0.92
C HIS A 491 -0.16 11.23 -0.48
N LEU A 492 -0.01 10.18 0.32
CA LEU A 492 -1.12 9.49 0.98
C LEU A 492 -1.58 10.24 2.23
N GLY A 493 -0.62 10.73 3.04
CA GLY A 493 -0.89 11.33 4.34
C GLY A 493 -1.40 12.77 4.26
N GLU A 494 -1.11 13.47 3.16
CA GLU A 494 -1.42 14.89 2.98
C GLU A 494 -1.92 15.17 1.56
N GLY A 495 -2.79 16.18 1.41
CA GLY A 495 -3.34 16.58 0.13
C GLY A 495 -2.38 17.51 -0.62
N ILE A 496 -1.21 17.02 -1.03
CA ILE A 496 -0.21 17.83 -1.74
C ILE A 496 0.57 17.04 -2.81
N ILE A 497 1.15 17.77 -3.75
CA ILE A 497 2.24 17.33 -4.62
C ILE A 497 3.53 18.01 -4.18
N THR A 498 4.62 17.26 -4.08
CA THR A 498 5.97 17.79 -3.87
C THR A 498 6.79 17.59 -5.12
N SER A 499 7.51 18.63 -5.56
CA SER A 499 8.43 18.59 -6.70
C SER A 499 9.86 18.82 -6.23
N ILE A 500 10.75 17.90 -6.61
CA ILE A 500 12.16 17.86 -6.21
C ILE A 500 13.03 18.18 -7.43
N GLY A 501 13.98 19.11 -7.30
CA GLY A 501 14.94 19.41 -8.35
C GLY A 501 15.87 18.22 -8.64
N THR A 502 16.13 17.93 -9.91
CA THR A 502 16.85 16.71 -10.35
C THR A 502 18.08 16.96 -11.21
N ASP A 503 18.45 18.22 -11.46
CA ASP A 503 19.57 18.59 -12.33
C ASP A 503 20.73 19.22 -11.53
N PRO A 504 21.63 18.41 -10.95
CA PRO A 504 22.79 18.92 -10.20
C PRO A 504 23.84 19.61 -11.08
N GLU A 505 23.78 19.50 -12.40
CA GLU A 505 24.75 20.12 -13.31
C GLU A 505 24.35 21.55 -13.68
N ASN A 506 23.10 21.76 -14.11
CA ASN A 506 22.64 23.08 -14.58
C ASN A 506 21.82 23.86 -13.54
N TYR A 507 21.24 23.18 -12.54
CA TYR A 507 20.46 23.78 -11.45
C TYR A 507 20.95 23.31 -10.06
N PRO A 508 22.25 23.43 -9.75
CA PRO A 508 22.86 22.86 -8.54
C PRO A 508 22.26 23.39 -7.23
N GLU A 509 21.71 24.60 -7.20
CA GLU A 509 21.06 25.19 -6.04
C GLU A 509 19.70 24.57 -5.69
N ASN A 510 19.07 23.94 -6.68
CA ASN A 510 17.74 23.33 -6.63
C ASN A 510 17.81 21.80 -6.52
N ALA A 511 18.89 21.19 -7.00
CA ALA A 511 19.06 19.74 -7.00
C ALA A 511 18.89 19.13 -5.60
N TRP A 512 18.14 18.04 -5.55
CA TRP A 512 17.89 17.23 -4.34
C TRP A 512 17.20 18.00 -3.22
N ARG A 513 16.35 18.94 -3.58
CA ARG A 513 15.55 19.73 -2.64
C ARG A 513 14.12 19.81 -3.14
N VAL A 514 13.19 19.83 -2.19
CA VAL A 514 11.81 20.25 -2.48
C VAL A 514 11.85 21.72 -2.90
N VAL A 515 11.54 21.96 -4.16
CA VAL A 515 11.51 23.31 -4.75
C VAL A 515 10.08 23.83 -4.90
N ARG A 516 9.10 22.94 -5.01
CA ARG A 516 7.68 23.31 -5.10
C ARG A 516 6.79 22.36 -4.33
N THR A 517 5.76 22.93 -3.71
CA THR A 517 4.62 22.21 -3.14
C THR A 517 3.34 22.77 -3.73
N THR A 518 2.48 21.91 -4.25
CA THR A 518 1.17 22.29 -4.82
C THR A 518 0.07 21.64 -3.99
N GLU A 519 -0.85 22.42 -3.44
CA GLU A 519 -1.97 21.90 -2.65
C GLU A 519 -3.00 21.19 -3.53
N LEU A 520 -3.56 20.10 -3.02
CA LEU A 520 -4.62 19.30 -3.63
C LEU A 520 -5.90 19.40 -2.80
N PRO A 521 -7.08 19.15 -3.41
CA PRO A 521 -8.35 19.19 -2.69
C PRO A 521 -8.51 18.11 -1.60
N GLY A 522 -7.66 17.07 -1.59
CA GLY A 522 -7.71 16.01 -0.59
C GLY A 522 -6.45 15.14 -0.61
N SER A 523 -6.24 14.41 0.49
CA SER A 523 -5.17 13.41 0.64
C SER A 523 -5.56 12.05 0.04
N GLY A 524 -4.73 11.02 0.27
CA GLY A 524 -5.00 9.66 -0.22
C GLY A 524 -4.67 9.46 -1.69
N SER A 525 -3.78 10.26 -2.26
CA SER A 525 -3.27 10.07 -3.62
C SER A 525 -2.37 8.84 -3.70
N LEU A 526 -2.54 8.05 -4.75
CA LEU A 526 -1.66 6.91 -5.05
C LEU A 526 -0.76 7.19 -6.26
N PHE A 527 -1.26 7.91 -7.25
CA PHE A 527 -0.54 8.09 -8.51
C PHE A 527 -0.57 9.53 -9.00
N ILE A 528 0.60 9.95 -9.43
CA ILE A 528 0.86 11.16 -10.20
C ILE A 528 1.43 10.73 -11.56
N LYS A 529 1.13 11.49 -12.63
CA LYS A 529 1.61 11.14 -13.96
C LYS A 529 1.74 12.35 -14.86
N THR A 530 2.72 12.32 -15.76
CA THR A 530 2.78 13.22 -16.91
C THR A 530 3.35 12.50 -18.13
N HIS A 531 3.56 13.26 -19.20
CA HIS A 531 4.24 12.82 -20.39
C HIS A 531 5.05 13.99 -20.98
N PRO A 532 6.20 13.76 -21.65
CA PRO A 532 7.00 14.83 -22.26
C PRO A 532 6.25 15.75 -23.23
N LYS A 533 5.17 15.26 -23.84
CA LYS A 533 4.30 16.04 -24.75
C LYS A 533 3.07 16.66 -24.09
N SER A 534 2.76 16.26 -22.85
CA SER A 534 1.59 16.77 -22.13
C SER A 534 1.94 18.10 -21.44
N PRO A 535 1.05 19.11 -21.47
CA PRO A 535 1.20 20.31 -20.66
C PRO A 535 0.73 20.12 -19.22
N TRP A 536 0.24 18.92 -18.85
CA TRP A 536 -0.43 18.66 -17.58
C TRP A 536 0.33 17.69 -16.69
N ILE A 537 0.13 17.85 -15.39
CA ILE A 537 0.46 16.87 -14.36
C ILE A 537 -0.88 16.35 -13.83
N TRP A 538 -1.11 15.05 -13.93
CA TRP A 538 -2.34 14.39 -13.51
C TRP A 538 -2.14 13.74 -12.14
N VAL A 539 -3.16 13.82 -11.30
CA VAL A 539 -3.12 13.26 -9.93
C VAL A 539 -4.48 12.75 -9.49
N ASP A 540 -4.49 11.63 -8.77
CA ASP A 540 -5.68 11.03 -8.18
C ASP A 540 -5.74 11.24 -6.66
N MET A 541 -6.88 10.89 -6.06
CA MET A 541 -7.06 10.82 -4.60
C MET A 541 -7.67 9.46 -4.22
N THR A 542 -7.19 8.37 -4.84
CA THR A 542 -7.85 7.04 -4.81
C THR A 542 -8.28 6.58 -3.43
N LEU A 543 -7.44 6.76 -2.41
CA LEU A 543 -7.67 6.27 -1.04
C LEU A 543 -8.33 7.30 -0.13
N HIS A 544 -8.78 8.44 -0.66
CA HIS A 544 -9.55 9.38 0.12
C HIS A 544 -10.82 8.69 0.68
N PRO A 545 -11.20 8.96 1.95
CA PRO A 545 -12.34 8.30 2.58
C PRO A 545 -13.68 8.77 2.01
N ASP A 546 -13.79 10.03 1.59
CA ASP A 546 -14.97 10.53 0.89
C ASP A 546 -15.08 9.90 -0.52
N PRO A 547 -16.18 9.21 -0.85
CA PRO A 547 -16.33 8.55 -2.14
C PRO A 547 -16.24 9.51 -3.35
N ALA A 548 -16.75 10.73 -3.27
CA ALA A 548 -16.72 11.68 -4.39
C ALA A 548 -15.28 12.16 -4.65
N THR A 549 -14.53 12.46 -3.59
CA THR A 549 -13.09 12.76 -3.72
C THR A 549 -12.30 11.55 -4.23
N SER A 550 -12.62 10.32 -3.79
CA SER A 550 -11.89 9.11 -4.21
C SER A 550 -12.01 8.77 -5.70
N ARG A 551 -13.00 9.35 -6.39
CA ARG A 551 -13.20 9.26 -7.84
C ARG A 551 -12.94 10.57 -8.57
N THR A 552 -12.47 11.59 -7.85
CA THR A 552 -12.02 12.85 -8.43
C THR A 552 -10.60 12.71 -8.92
N ILE A 553 -10.36 13.24 -10.12
CA ILE A 553 -9.03 13.44 -10.68
C ILE A 553 -8.79 14.92 -10.88
N CYS A 554 -7.53 15.35 -10.75
CA CYS A 554 -7.13 16.73 -10.93
C CYS A 554 -5.97 16.85 -11.91
N VAL A 555 -5.89 18.01 -12.56
CA VAL A 555 -4.77 18.39 -13.41
C VAL A 555 -4.16 19.71 -12.96
N ILE A 556 -2.85 19.77 -13.03
CA ILE A 556 -2.03 20.95 -12.76
C ILE A 556 -1.35 21.33 -14.07
N ALA A 557 -1.36 22.62 -14.44
CA ALA A 557 -0.64 23.10 -15.61
C ALA A 557 0.86 23.19 -15.30
N LYS A 558 1.72 22.60 -16.15
CA LYS A 558 3.19 22.76 -15.99
C LYS A 558 3.65 24.22 -16.10
N GLU A 559 2.92 25.03 -16.89
CA GLU A 559 3.17 26.47 -17.03
C GLU A 559 2.83 27.27 -15.76
N ASN A 560 1.84 26.82 -15.00
CA ASN A 560 1.39 27.47 -13.77
C ASN A 560 1.19 26.43 -12.65
N PRO A 561 2.28 25.86 -12.12
CA PRO A 561 2.20 24.70 -11.23
C PRO A 561 1.85 25.03 -9.78
N ASP A 562 1.60 26.30 -9.45
CA ASP A 562 1.29 26.76 -8.09
C ASP A 562 -0.12 26.41 -7.63
N GLU A 563 -1.03 26.10 -8.56
CA GLU A 563 -2.42 25.80 -8.26
C GLU A 563 -2.98 24.69 -9.14
N VAL A 564 -4.04 24.05 -8.65
CA VAL A 564 -4.78 23.08 -9.43
C VAL A 564 -5.59 23.79 -10.51
N TYR A 565 -5.40 23.39 -11.77
CA TYR A 565 -6.11 23.97 -12.90
C TYR A 565 -7.57 23.52 -12.95
N LYS A 566 -7.81 22.22 -12.77
CA LYS A 566 -9.16 21.63 -12.84
C LYS A 566 -9.22 20.30 -12.08
N CYS A 567 -10.36 20.05 -11.43
CA CYS A 567 -10.74 18.74 -10.90
C CYS A 567 -12.14 18.35 -11.35
N TRP A 568 -12.39 17.05 -11.52
CA TRP A 568 -13.72 16.50 -11.81
C TRP A 568 -13.81 15.03 -11.40
N GLU A 569 -15.03 14.56 -11.14
CA GLU A 569 -15.31 13.13 -10.93
C GLU A 569 -15.18 12.38 -12.27
N ALA A 570 -14.32 11.35 -12.32
CA ALA A 570 -14.10 10.57 -13.54
C ALA A 570 -15.23 9.55 -13.82
N SER A 571 -15.99 9.18 -12.78
CA SER A 571 -17.14 8.26 -12.87
C SER A 571 -18.13 8.49 -11.72
N SER A 572 -19.32 7.89 -11.82
CA SER A 572 -20.38 7.93 -10.81
C SER A 572 -20.28 6.81 -9.77
N TYR A 573 -19.27 5.94 -9.85
CA TYR A 573 -18.99 4.89 -8.88
C TYR A 573 -17.48 4.57 -8.84
N GLY A 574 -17.08 3.67 -7.93
CA GLY A 574 -15.69 3.22 -7.81
C GLY A 574 -14.72 4.32 -7.37
N ARG A 575 -13.42 4.01 -7.48
CA ARG A 575 -12.31 4.92 -7.18
C ARG A 575 -11.50 5.19 -8.45
N ALA A 576 -11.15 6.44 -8.72
CA ALA A 576 -10.26 6.76 -9.82
C ALA A 576 -8.83 6.44 -9.40
N THR A 577 -8.12 5.64 -10.19
CA THR A 577 -6.76 5.22 -9.83
C THR A 577 -5.88 4.95 -11.03
N HIS A 578 -4.61 5.33 -10.87
CA HIS A 578 -3.51 5.08 -11.79
C HIS A 578 -3.73 5.73 -13.17
N PHE A 579 -2.74 6.45 -13.65
CA PHE A 579 -2.78 7.08 -14.96
C PHE A 579 -1.73 6.44 -15.86
N GLU A 580 -2.07 6.22 -17.12
CA GLU A 580 -1.10 5.74 -18.10
C GLU A 580 -1.40 6.40 -19.45
N TYR A 581 -0.35 6.92 -20.09
CA TYR A 581 -0.48 7.48 -21.43
C TYR A 581 -0.43 6.37 -22.48
N ASN A 582 -1.05 6.62 -23.63
CA ASN A 582 -0.74 5.87 -24.85
C ASN A 582 0.70 6.17 -25.32
N MET A 583 1.21 5.40 -26.29
CA MET A 583 2.55 5.53 -26.87
C MET A 583 2.81 6.94 -27.41
N GLN A 584 1.80 7.59 -27.99
CA GLN A 584 1.96 8.91 -28.60
C GLN A 584 2.01 10.02 -27.56
N GLY A 585 1.50 9.77 -26.34
CA GLY A 585 1.38 10.74 -25.26
C GLY A 585 0.31 11.79 -25.51
N THR A 586 -0.76 11.42 -26.21
CA THR A 586 -1.89 12.28 -26.58
C THR A 586 -3.16 11.95 -25.81
N GLU A 587 -3.22 10.74 -25.25
CA GLU A 587 -4.37 10.26 -24.48
C GLU A 587 -3.90 9.71 -23.15
N ILE A 588 -4.69 9.97 -22.09
CA ILE A 588 -4.44 9.45 -20.76
C ILE A 588 -5.59 8.56 -20.31
N TRP A 589 -5.21 7.39 -19.77
CA TRP A 589 -6.13 6.33 -19.39
C TRP A 589 -6.22 6.27 -17.87
N VAL A 590 -7.44 6.26 -17.34
CA VAL A 590 -7.75 6.24 -15.91
C VAL A 590 -8.56 4.99 -15.60
N SER A 591 -8.17 4.23 -14.57
CA SER A 591 -9.02 3.13 -14.11
C SER A 591 -10.06 3.64 -13.14
N ILE A 592 -11.28 3.16 -13.29
CA ILE A 592 -12.32 3.25 -12.29
C ILE A 592 -12.39 1.88 -11.60
N TRP A 593 -11.75 1.82 -10.44
CA TRP A 593 -11.72 0.62 -9.60
C TRP A 593 -13.09 0.47 -8.92
N GLY A 594 -13.92 -0.37 -9.53
CA GLY A 594 -15.27 -0.68 -9.07
C GLY A 594 -15.33 -1.76 -7.99
N ASN A 595 -16.52 -2.33 -7.80
CA ASN A 595 -16.77 -3.45 -6.91
C ASN A 595 -17.25 -4.66 -7.72
N ALA A 596 -16.48 -5.75 -7.74
CA ALA A 596 -16.79 -6.97 -8.48
C ALA A 596 -18.16 -7.58 -8.12
N ASP A 597 -18.66 -7.34 -6.90
CA ASP A 597 -19.92 -7.88 -6.39
C ASP A 597 -21.16 -7.06 -6.79
N ILE A 598 -20.97 -5.87 -7.40
CA ILE A 598 -22.06 -4.98 -7.81
C ILE A 598 -22.19 -5.00 -9.34
N PRO A 599 -23.22 -5.65 -9.90
CA PRO A 599 -23.45 -5.68 -11.34
C PRO A 599 -23.59 -4.27 -11.92
N GLY A 600 -22.86 -4.00 -13.00
CA GLY A 600 -22.82 -2.68 -13.65
C GLY A 600 -21.83 -1.70 -13.02
N GLU A 601 -21.24 -2.04 -11.87
CA GLU A 601 -20.22 -1.23 -11.18
C GLU A 601 -18.92 -2.01 -10.97
N VAL A 602 -18.68 -3.07 -11.75
CA VAL A 602 -17.49 -3.93 -11.64
C VAL A 602 -16.19 -3.18 -11.96
N GLY A 603 -16.27 -2.14 -12.80
CA GLY A 603 -15.15 -1.31 -13.19
C GLY A 603 -15.12 -0.98 -14.68
N GLU A 604 -14.29 0.00 -15.03
CA GLU A 604 -14.15 0.54 -16.38
C GLU A 604 -12.84 1.31 -16.53
N ILE A 605 -12.44 1.57 -17.78
CA ILE A 605 -11.39 2.55 -18.11
C ILE A 605 -12.03 3.78 -18.74
N VAL A 606 -11.58 4.96 -18.35
CA VAL A 606 -11.93 6.24 -18.98
C VAL A 606 -10.69 6.79 -19.67
N VAL A 607 -10.85 7.25 -20.91
CA VAL A 607 -9.77 7.80 -21.72
C VAL A 607 -10.07 9.27 -22.02
N TYR A 608 -9.11 10.14 -21.74
CA TYR A 608 -9.20 11.57 -22.01
C TYR A 608 -8.20 11.95 -23.11
N ASP A 609 -8.62 12.84 -24.01
CA ASP A 609 -7.68 13.61 -24.83
C ASP A 609 -6.90 14.54 -23.91
N ASP A 610 -5.59 14.38 -23.86
CA ASP A 610 -4.73 15.11 -22.92
C ASP A 610 -4.77 16.62 -23.21
N LYS A 611 -4.91 17.03 -24.47
CA LYS A 611 -4.89 18.45 -24.83
C LYS A 611 -6.17 19.17 -24.43
N THR A 612 -7.33 18.56 -24.64
CA THR A 612 -8.64 19.18 -24.37
C THR A 612 -9.18 18.86 -22.98
N LEU A 613 -8.66 17.82 -22.31
CA LEU A 613 -9.18 17.26 -21.06
C LEU A 613 -10.63 16.74 -21.19
N GLU A 614 -11.05 16.42 -22.41
CA GLU A 614 -12.37 15.85 -22.70
C GLU A 614 -12.28 14.33 -22.78
N GLU A 615 -13.30 13.64 -22.27
CA GLU A 615 -13.41 12.19 -22.41
C GLU A 615 -13.64 11.84 -23.88
N VAL A 616 -12.80 10.95 -24.41
CA VAL A 616 -12.86 10.50 -25.81
C VAL A 616 -13.32 9.05 -25.94
N ALA A 617 -13.08 8.23 -24.92
CA ALA A 617 -13.51 6.83 -24.91
C ALA A 617 -13.72 6.31 -23.49
N ARG A 618 -14.49 5.22 -23.41
CA ARG A 618 -14.76 4.49 -22.17
C ARG A 618 -14.85 3.00 -22.49
N ILE A 619 -14.14 2.18 -21.72
CA ILE A 619 -14.11 0.72 -21.87
C ILE A 619 -14.82 0.11 -20.65
N PRO A 620 -16.12 -0.23 -20.77
CA PRO A 620 -16.91 -0.67 -19.64
C PRO A 620 -16.69 -2.17 -19.33
N ASN A 621 -17.20 -2.59 -18.17
CA ASN A 621 -17.29 -3.99 -17.75
C ASN A 621 -15.94 -4.71 -17.64
N LEU A 622 -14.89 -4.00 -17.26
CA LEU A 622 -13.64 -4.60 -16.82
C LEU A 622 -13.75 -4.87 -15.32
N VAL A 623 -13.46 -6.09 -14.88
CA VAL A 623 -13.57 -6.46 -13.47
C VAL A 623 -12.42 -5.86 -12.68
N THR A 624 -12.75 -4.91 -11.81
CA THR A 624 -11.84 -4.20 -10.90
C THR A 624 -10.50 -3.80 -11.54
N PRO A 625 -10.53 -2.97 -12.60
CA PRO A 625 -9.34 -2.53 -13.28
C PRO A 625 -8.54 -1.60 -12.38
N THR A 626 -7.21 -1.78 -12.33
CA THR A 626 -6.34 -0.96 -11.46
C THR A 626 -5.10 -0.48 -12.21
N GLY A 627 -3.98 -1.20 -12.12
CA GLY A 627 -2.74 -0.89 -12.85
C GLY A 627 -2.93 -1.02 -14.37
N LYS A 628 -2.32 -0.09 -15.11
CA LYS A 628 -2.34 -0.04 -16.58
C LYS A 628 -0.94 0.28 -17.07
N PHE A 629 -0.42 -0.48 -18.01
CA PHE A 629 0.97 -0.35 -18.44
C PHE A 629 1.02 -0.37 -19.96
N ASN A 630 1.35 0.78 -20.56
CA ASN A 630 1.54 0.86 -21.99
C ASN A 630 2.89 0.25 -22.34
N VAL A 631 2.93 -0.56 -23.40
CA VAL A 631 4.13 -1.29 -23.81
C VAL A 631 5.31 -0.33 -24.02
N TYR A 632 5.16 0.63 -24.93
CA TYR A 632 6.21 1.60 -25.24
C TYR A 632 6.67 2.41 -24.02
N ASN A 633 5.73 3.01 -23.28
CA ASN A 633 6.08 3.85 -22.13
C ASN A 633 6.77 3.07 -21.01
N THR A 634 6.45 1.79 -20.83
CA THR A 634 7.06 0.93 -19.82
C THR A 634 8.46 0.45 -20.21
N ILE A 635 8.71 0.16 -21.50
CA ILE A 635 10.05 -0.19 -21.98
C ILE A 635 11.02 0.97 -21.75
N TYR A 636 10.60 2.16 -22.20
CA TYR A 636 11.43 3.36 -22.21
C TYR A 636 11.36 4.19 -20.94
N ASP A 637 10.69 3.71 -19.89
CA ASP A 637 10.56 4.39 -18.60
C ASP A 637 10.10 5.85 -18.75
N ILE A 638 8.98 6.07 -19.47
CA ILE A 638 8.39 7.38 -19.75
C ILE A 638 7.21 7.64 -18.80
N TYR A 639 7.30 8.68 -17.96
CA TYR A 639 6.24 9.06 -17.01
C TYR A 639 6.39 10.46 -16.41
#